data_AF-A0A9P1BDN7-F1
#
_entry.id   AF-A0A9P1BDN7-F1
#
_cell.length_a   1.000
_cell.length_b   1.000
_cell.length_c   1.000
_cell.angle_alpha   90.00
_cell.angle_beta   90.00
_cell.angle_gamma   90.00
#
_symmetry.space_group_name_H-M   'P 1'
#
loop_
_entity.id
_entity.type
_entity.pdbx_description
1 polymer ?
#
loop_
_entity_poly.entity_id
_entity_poly.type
_entity_poly.pdbx_seq_one_letter_code
_entity_poly.pdbx_strand_id
1 'polypeptide(L)'
;MNDRSPASPAAETRVLERAVCSGCGCFCDDIHLKYEGETLTAIDRACSLGETWLQQVRPLEATARVAGKVVELDAAIEKAVKFITASNAPVLQGLAGLSLEAAREAVLLSREVGAVLLPRPCPTTSYLRAGLDAPEFTATLGKVRTTADVVIFWRADPLRTHPRHLERYSYSPPLLNENERTLVVVDELTADSEHETAGQATHCVGLESSGSDLELVAVLEMLLRSKRLNHLKDSTFETTVDSAKQLAELIGRATHTHVFLGINAAESQALCDALHGMAARVRAEHHVSISSLPAVGNTWGAQEVSTWLLGAPAPLWPGCCDGEGAEGPRMLSAGADLAADVFDLCLSIGAEGDGETSEPASGGQKVPRITLGREHDSTADVSFTVPGLDPRLNASVMRSDGIVLTLCGDSAQGVEDPAVAILRSLRERVYDPANGVDGVVKTVCIKDGRVIEEPAEGFKADRKIDATGRVVMPGGVDMHCHIAGPSVNRARRLIASDSSLRSQSNAEWPIVPTTESTGQRYGLLGYTTAIEAAIAPSGARQCHLEFADTPILDRGFLLLLANHELLFDLLEGDEDELARGVVAWLLHQTGSFGIKGVNPGGVSHWLSTAEALTSFSAPLPGRKISPRRVVEFLAHTADTLQLPHPLHLHVNQLGVPGNIDVTLETSRALSGHRHHLAHVQFHSYGEDDSGDFTSGAERFIEHLHANPEVTADVGQVMFGDALTLTADAEVEYFLWKLTGKPYVNVEVDLETGCGIIPVEYRNDSRMHTMQWAIGLELFLLCNDPWRLPLSTDHPNGGSFLAYPTLIAQLMDRGLREAAIERANPKAMNRCRLKEMDREFTLNEIAIITRAAPARILGLTNKGHLGPGADADVTIYNDTADREAMFRWPQMVIKGGEILVEDGELCRSQAGRTLVVEPSHDDDAERYVRQWNERHGTFDPRQMAVGQGLRSSLEKITQGKE
;
A
#
# COMPACT_ATOMS: atom_id res chain seq x y z
N MET A 1 -50.21 50.15 18.15
CA MET A 1 -49.66 49.27 17.10
C MET A 1 -48.24 48.94 17.53
N ASN A 2 -47.97 47.69 17.90
CA ASN A 2 -46.62 47.25 18.26
C ASN A 2 -45.96 46.76 16.98
N ASP A 3 -44.99 47.52 16.49
CA ASP A 3 -44.16 47.09 15.37
C ASP A 3 -43.09 46.13 15.91
N ARG A 4 -43.24 44.83 15.60
CA ARG A 4 -42.23 43.81 15.87
C ARG A 4 -41.72 43.33 14.53
N SER A 5 -40.60 43.88 14.08
CA SER A 5 -39.78 43.29 13.03
C SER A 5 -39.53 41.82 13.38
N PRO A 6 -39.62 40.88 12.42
CA PRO A 6 -39.21 39.51 12.65
C PRO A 6 -37.72 39.51 12.98
N ALA A 7 -37.33 38.83 14.06
CA ALA A 7 -35.92 38.58 14.33
C ALA A 7 -35.36 37.73 13.19
N SER A 8 -34.17 38.09 12.70
CA SER A 8 -33.40 37.20 11.82
C SER A 8 -33.25 35.84 12.52
N PRO A 9 -33.34 34.71 11.81
CA PRO A 9 -32.95 33.43 12.40
C PRO A 9 -31.52 33.57 12.95
N ALA A 10 -31.29 33.05 14.16
CA ALA A 10 -29.96 32.98 14.73
C ALA A 10 -29.09 32.12 13.80
N ALA A 11 -27.90 32.61 13.45
CA ALA A 11 -26.97 31.85 12.61
C ALA A 11 -26.69 30.50 13.29
N GLU A 12 -26.83 29.42 12.54
CA GLU A 12 -26.63 28.07 13.07
C GLU A 12 -25.16 27.89 13.41
N THR A 13 -24.89 27.57 14.69
CA THR A 13 -23.53 27.38 15.20
C THR A 13 -23.10 25.96 14.90
N ARG A 14 -22.08 25.80 14.04
CA ARG A 14 -21.52 24.50 13.69
C ARG A 14 -20.15 24.34 14.35
N VAL A 15 -19.90 23.18 14.96
CA VAL A 15 -18.56 22.78 15.41
C VAL A 15 -18.08 21.66 14.51
N LEU A 16 -16.93 21.87 13.85
CA LEU A 16 -16.19 20.82 13.19
C LEU A 16 -15.12 20.34 14.16
N GLU A 17 -15.38 19.20 14.79
CA GLU A 17 -14.42 18.53 15.66
C GLU A 17 -13.36 17.81 14.83
N ARG A 18 -12.11 17.78 15.33
CA ARG A 18 -11.01 16.99 14.77
C ARG A 18 -10.69 17.27 13.29
N ALA A 19 -10.80 18.52 12.89
CA ALA A 19 -10.28 19.00 11.61
C ALA A 19 -8.77 18.71 11.50
N VAL A 20 -8.31 18.36 10.28
CA VAL A 20 -6.88 18.28 9.98
C VAL A 20 -6.36 19.65 9.54
N CYS A 21 -5.32 20.13 10.21
CA CYS A 21 -4.64 21.37 9.83
C CYS A 21 -3.51 21.12 8.83
N SER A 22 -3.64 21.71 7.63
CA SER A 22 -2.66 21.66 6.53
C SER A 22 -1.60 22.78 6.58
N GLY A 23 -1.54 23.58 7.65
CA GLY A 23 -0.65 24.76 7.76
C GLY A 23 0.85 24.46 7.86
N CYS A 24 1.21 23.18 8.08
CA CYS A 24 2.52 22.61 7.83
C CYS A 24 2.36 21.10 7.57
N GLY A 25 3.45 20.39 7.27
CA GLY A 25 3.40 18.96 6.93
C GLY A 25 2.97 18.00 8.06
N CYS A 26 2.78 18.48 9.30
CA CYS A 26 2.40 17.65 10.44
C CYS A 26 0.97 17.05 10.37
N PHE A 27 0.08 17.65 9.56
CA PHE A 27 -1.33 17.27 9.44
C PHE A 27 -2.01 16.95 10.78
N CYS A 28 -2.02 17.91 11.71
CA CYS A 28 -2.60 17.71 13.04
C CYS A 28 -4.13 17.55 12.94
N ASP A 29 -4.65 16.39 13.33
CA ASP A 29 -6.06 15.92 13.21
C ASP A 29 -6.92 16.12 14.48
N ASP A 30 -6.48 16.92 15.44
CA ASP A 30 -7.13 17.12 16.74
C ASP A 30 -7.69 18.53 16.93
N ILE A 31 -7.75 19.32 15.86
CA ILE A 31 -8.16 20.73 15.86
C ILE A 31 -9.68 20.83 15.93
N HIS A 32 -10.22 21.73 16.76
CA HIS A 32 -11.65 22.02 16.79
C HIS A 32 -11.92 23.41 16.22
N LEU A 33 -12.81 23.47 15.23
CA LEU A 33 -13.16 24.70 14.53
C LEU A 33 -14.64 25.03 14.77
N LYS A 34 -14.92 26.25 15.23
CA LYS A 34 -16.29 26.71 15.47
C LYS A 34 -16.69 27.76 14.43
N TYR A 35 -17.81 27.55 13.78
CA TYR A 35 -18.38 28.44 12.77
C TYR A 35 -19.74 28.98 13.20
N GLU A 36 -20.01 30.23 12.81
CA GLU A 36 -21.35 30.85 12.84
C GLU A 36 -21.71 31.23 11.40
N GLY A 37 -22.60 30.45 10.78
CA GLY A 37 -22.73 30.44 9.32
C GLY A 37 -21.42 29.99 8.65
N GLU A 38 -20.91 30.77 7.71
CA GLU A 38 -19.61 30.51 7.07
C GLU A 38 -18.40 31.13 7.80
N THR A 39 -18.64 31.92 8.86
CA THR A 39 -17.57 32.66 9.56
C THR A 39 -16.95 31.79 10.66
N LEU A 40 -15.64 31.57 10.63
CA LEU A 40 -14.88 30.92 11.70
C LEU A 40 -14.78 31.86 12.91
N THR A 41 -15.33 31.45 14.05
CA THR A 41 -15.40 32.27 15.28
C THR A 41 -14.49 31.77 16.41
N ALA A 42 -14.04 30.51 16.37
CA ALA A 42 -12.99 30.01 17.26
C ALA A 42 -12.18 28.87 16.62
N ILE A 43 -10.92 28.79 17.02
CA ILE A 43 -9.98 27.71 16.72
C ILE A 43 -9.45 27.22 18.07
N ASP A 44 -9.47 25.92 18.32
CA ASP A 44 -8.85 25.28 19.49
C ASP A 44 -7.79 24.26 19.04
N ARG A 45 -6.73 24.11 19.85
CA ARG A 45 -5.57 23.21 19.65
C ARG A 45 -4.70 23.47 18.41
N ALA A 46 -4.85 24.60 17.73
CA ALA A 46 -3.89 25.01 16.69
C ALA A 46 -2.61 25.62 17.29
N CYS A 47 -1.50 25.49 16.59
CA CYS A 47 -0.31 26.33 16.82
C CYS A 47 -0.38 27.61 15.97
N SER A 48 0.55 28.55 16.16
CA SER A 48 0.61 29.81 15.42
C SER A 48 0.56 29.68 13.89
N LEU A 49 1.28 28.71 13.31
CA LEU A 49 1.20 28.39 11.87
C LEU A 49 -0.20 27.90 11.47
N GLY A 50 -0.78 27.01 12.30
CA GLY A 50 -2.13 26.49 12.08
C GLY A 50 -3.21 27.55 12.20
N GLU A 51 -3.16 28.42 13.20
CA GLU A 51 -4.07 29.57 13.34
C GLU A 51 -3.99 30.50 12.13
N THR A 52 -2.77 30.86 11.71
CA THR A 52 -2.52 31.72 10.54
C THR A 52 -3.09 31.11 9.25
N TRP A 53 -3.02 29.79 9.10
CA TRP A 53 -3.60 29.06 7.98
C TRP A 53 -5.12 28.99 8.03
N LEU A 54 -5.67 28.55 9.17
CA LEU A 54 -7.10 28.28 9.36
C LEU A 54 -7.95 29.56 9.35
N GLN A 55 -7.38 30.70 9.73
CA GLN A 55 -8.03 32.02 9.60
C GLN A 55 -8.24 32.44 8.14
N GLN A 56 -7.56 31.83 7.16
CA GLN A 56 -7.73 32.11 5.73
C GLN A 56 -8.97 31.42 5.14
N VAL A 57 -10.12 31.49 5.83
CA VAL A 57 -11.37 30.87 5.36
C VAL A 57 -11.73 31.35 3.95
N ARG A 58 -12.13 30.42 3.07
CA ARG A 58 -12.54 30.67 1.68
C ARG A 58 -13.94 30.09 1.40
N PRO A 59 -14.61 30.49 0.30
CA PRO A 59 -15.76 29.77 -0.22
C PRO A 59 -15.40 28.31 -0.53
N LEU A 60 -16.36 27.39 -0.37
CA LEU A 60 -16.17 25.98 -0.74
C LEU A 60 -16.53 25.70 -2.22
N GLU A 61 -17.29 26.60 -2.85
CA GLU A 61 -17.61 26.52 -4.27
C GLU A 61 -16.41 26.95 -5.13
N ALA A 62 -16.10 26.18 -6.17
CA ALA A 62 -15.09 26.55 -7.14
C ALA A 62 -15.59 27.67 -8.07
N THR A 63 -14.69 28.56 -8.47
CA THR A 63 -14.99 29.62 -9.45
C THR A 63 -14.04 29.51 -10.64
N ALA A 64 -14.48 29.98 -11.81
CA ALA A 64 -13.70 29.87 -13.03
C ALA A 64 -13.59 31.19 -13.79
N ARG A 65 -12.45 31.37 -14.46
CA ARG A 65 -12.17 32.52 -15.32
C ARG A 65 -11.54 32.08 -16.64
N VAL A 66 -11.90 32.78 -17.71
CA VAL A 66 -11.28 32.65 -19.04
C VAL A 66 -10.79 34.03 -19.46
N ALA A 67 -9.49 34.14 -19.76
CA ALA A 67 -8.80 35.42 -20.00
C ALA A 67 -9.17 36.51 -18.96
N GLY A 68 -9.07 36.15 -17.67
CA GLY A 68 -9.36 37.02 -16.52
C GLY A 68 -10.85 37.30 -16.23
N LYS A 69 -11.79 36.95 -17.13
CA LYS A 69 -13.24 37.18 -16.94
C LYS A 69 -13.90 36.00 -16.26
N VAL A 70 -14.74 36.26 -15.25
CA VAL A 70 -15.56 35.22 -14.58
C VAL A 70 -16.52 34.59 -15.59
N VAL A 71 -16.59 33.26 -15.58
CA VAL A 71 -17.47 32.45 -16.43
C VAL A 71 -18.02 31.27 -15.64
N GLU A 72 -19.09 30.65 -16.15
CA GLU A 72 -19.59 29.37 -15.64
C GLU A 72 -18.54 28.26 -15.76
N LEU A 73 -18.54 27.35 -14.78
CA LEU A 73 -17.52 26.30 -14.64
C LEU A 73 -17.44 25.41 -15.89
N ASP A 74 -18.59 24.99 -16.44
CA ASP A 74 -18.68 24.20 -17.68
C ASP A 74 -18.05 24.89 -18.89
N ALA A 75 -18.25 26.21 -19.02
CA ALA A 75 -17.70 26.99 -20.13
C ALA A 75 -16.16 27.11 -20.03
N ALA A 76 -15.62 27.15 -18.81
CA ALA A 76 -14.18 27.09 -18.58
C ALA A 76 -13.62 25.68 -18.84
N ILE A 77 -14.32 24.62 -18.40
CA ILE A 77 -13.96 23.22 -18.69
C ILE A 77 -13.89 22.98 -20.19
N GLU A 78 -14.94 23.36 -20.95
CA GLU A 78 -14.92 23.28 -22.42
C GLU A 78 -13.74 24.02 -23.05
N LYS A 79 -13.39 25.20 -22.50
CA LYS A 79 -12.29 26.01 -23.03
C LYS A 79 -10.93 25.38 -22.71
N ALA A 80 -10.78 24.76 -21.55
CA ALA A 80 -9.60 24.03 -21.14
C ALA A 80 -9.41 22.75 -21.97
N VAL A 81 -10.46 21.93 -22.14
CA VAL A 81 -10.43 20.75 -23.03
C VAL A 81 -9.96 21.13 -24.44
N LYS A 82 -10.46 22.23 -25.01
CA LYS A 82 -10.03 22.73 -26.33
C LYS A 82 -8.54 23.13 -26.41
N PHE A 83 -7.91 23.51 -25.30
CA PHE A 83 -6.45 23.74 -25.26
C PHE A 83 -5.70 22.42 -25.10
N ILE A 84 -6.16 21.54 -24.21
CA ILE A 84 -5.60 20.20 -23.95
C ILE A 84 -5.58 19.37 -25.24
N THR A 85 -6.72 19.23 -25.94
CA THR A 85 -6.83 18.44 -27.17
C THR A 85 -6.13 19.05 -28.39
N ALA A 86 -5.61 20.27 -28.27
CA ALA A 86 -4.86 20.96 -29.34
C ALA A 86 -3.34 20.95 -29.11
N SER A 87 -2.89 20.48 -27.94
CA SER A 87 -1.49 20.38 -27.53
C SER A 87 -0.87 19.07 -28.03
N ASN A 88 0.41 19.12 -28.42
CA ASN A 88 1.20 17.97 -28.84
C ASN A 88 2.34 17.65 -27.85
N ALA A 89 2.69 18.62 -26.99
CA ALA A 89 3.67 18.50 -25.93
C ALA A 89 3.19 19.27 -24.68
N PRO A 90 2.17 18.78 -23.96
CA PRO A 90 1.73 19.40 -22.72
C PRO A 90 2.68 19.09 -21.55
N VAL A 91 2.69 19.98 -20.55
CA VAL A 91 3.34 19.73 -19.25
C VAL A 91 2.36 19.99 -18.11
N LEU A 92 2.34 19.11 -17.11
CA LEU A 92 1.57 19.26 -15.87
C LEU A 92 2.54 19.45 -14.71
N GLN A 93 2.39 20.57 -13.98
CA GLN A 93 3.21 20.90 -12.83
C GLN A 93 2.39 21.20 -11.57
N GLY A 94 2.96 20.89 -10.40
CA GLY A 94 2.37 21.17 -9.08
C GLY A 94 2.09 19.93 -8.23
N LEU A 95 0.81 19.64 -8.01
CA LEU A 95 0.18 18.62 -7.14
C LEU A 95 0.21 18.88 -5.62
N ALA A 96 1.14 19.69 -5.10
CA ALA A 96 1.33 19.87 -3.65
C ALA A 96 0.08 20.35 -2.88
N GLY A 97 -0.69 21.29 -3.44
CA GLY A 97 -1.91 21.84 -2.83
C GLY A 97 -3.19 21.02 -3.04
N LEU A 98 -3.09 19.77 -3.53
CA LEU A 98 -4.23 18.90 -3.85
C LEU A 98 -4.46 17.81 -2.80
N SER A 99 -5.72 17.42 -2.62
CA SER A 99 -6.08 16.15 -1.99
C SER A 99 -5.50 14.96 -2.77
N LEU A 100 -5.44 13.77 -2.15
CA LEU A 100 -5.02 12.55 -2.86
C LEU A 100 -5.96 12.24 -4.03
N GLU A 101 -7.26 12.46 -3.84
CA GLU A 101 -8.28 12.27 -4.87
C GLU A 101 -8.06 13.23 -6.04
N ALA A 102 -7.78 14.51 -5.79
CA ALA A 102 -7.51 15.49 -6.86
C ALA A 102 -6.13 15.25 -7.51
N ALA A 103 -5.11 14.90 -6.74
CA ALA A 103 -3.80 14.52 -7.28
C ALA A 103 -3.90 13.30 -8.21
N ARG A 104 -4.70 12.29 -7.82
CA ARG A 104 -5.01 11.11 -8.63
C ARG A 104 -5.68 11.48 -9.96
N GLU A 105 -6.75 12.28 -9.94
CA GLU A 105 -7.41 12.72 -11.18
C GLU A 105 -6.46 13.56 -12.06
N ALA A 106 -5.55 14.35 -11.48
CA ALA A 106 -4.54 15.11 -12.22
C ALA A 106 -3.46 14.22 -12.87
N VAL A 107 -2.98 13.18 -12.19
CA VAL A 107 -1.99 12.22 -12.73
C VAL A 107 -2.62 11.32 -13.81
N LEU A 108 -3.89 10.95 -13.65
CA LEU A 108 -4.63 10.25 -14.71
C LEU A 108 -4.83 11.16 -15.93
N LEU A 109 -5.17 12.43 -15.72
CA LEU A 109 -5.26 13.42 -16.80
C LEU A 109 -3.92 13.62 -17.53
N SER A 110 -2.78 13.71 -16.83
CA SER A 110 -1.48 13.86 -17.53
C SER A 110 -1.15 12.64 -18.39
N ARG A 111 -1.46 11.43 -17.92
CA ARG A 111 -1.27 10.21 -18.71
C ARG A 111 -2.14 10.20 -19.97
N GLU A 112 -3.44 10.47 -19.87
CA GLU A 112 -4.36 10.41 -21.02
C GLU A 112 -4.01 11.42 -22.13
N VAL A 113 -3.45 12.57 -21.75
CA VAL A 113 -3.10 13.65 -22.70
C VAL A 113 -1.61 13.65 -23.07
N GLY A 114 -0.83 12.67 -22.59
CA GLY A 114 0.61 12.55 -22.85
C GLY A 114 1.47 13.66 -22.23
N ALA A 115 1.00 14.34 -21.19
CA ALA A 115 1.71 15.46 -20.57
C ALA A 115 2.88 15.02 -19.69
N VAL A 116 4.02 15.69 -19.81
CA VAL A 116 5.15 15.48 -18.89
C VAL A 116 4.73 15.89 -17.47
N LEU A 117 4.96 15.01 -16.49
CA LEU A 117 4.60 15.27 -15.11
C LEU A 117 5.81 15.82 -14.35
N LEU A 118 5.75 17.11 -13.99
CA LEU A 118 6.74 17.83 -13.20
C LEU A 118 6.13 18.27 -11.86
N PRO A 119 5.97 17.37 -10.87
CA PRO A 119 5.70 17.83 -9.52
C PRO A 119 6.86 18.74 -9.12
N ARG A 120 6.56 19.83 -8.43
CA ARG A 120 7.60 20.73 -7.90
C ARG A 120 8.58 19.88 -7.08
N PRO A 121 9.91 20.13 -7.14
CA PRO A 121 10.89 19.36 -6.36
C PRO A 121 10.42 19.23 -4.91
N CYS A 122 10.04 18.02 -4.52
CA CYS A 122 9.67 17.75 -3.15
C CYS A 122 10.98 17.64 -2.37
N PRO A 123 11.20 18.37 -1.27
CA PRO A 123 12.46 18.30 -0.55
C PRO A 123 12.79 16.90 -0.03
N THR A 124 11.80 16.01 0.11
CA THR A 124 12.00 14.62 0.49
C THR A 124 12.30 13.67 -0.68
N THR A 125 12.44 14.17 -1.92
CA THR A 125 12.73 13.32 -3.09
C THR A 125 14.06 12.58 -2.96
N SER A 126 15.10 13.23 -2.43
CA SER A 126 16.42 12.59 -2.27
C SER A 126 16.43 11.60 -1.09
N TYR A 127 15.65 11.86 -0.02
CA TYR A 127 15.35 10.86 1.02
C TYR A 127 14.63 9.63 0.42
N LEU A 128 13.54 9.85 -0.32
CA LEU A 128 12.76 8.79 -0.97
C LEU A 128 13.58 7.95 -1.95
N ARG A 129 14.64 8.54 -2.53
CA ARG A 129 15.62 7.90 -3.41
C ARG A 129 16.74 7.17 -2.66
N ALA A 130 17.25 7.73 -1.58
CA ALA A 130 18.31 7.11 -0.76
C ALA A 130 17.86 5.79 -0.13
N GLY A 131 16.57 5.70 0.28
CA GLY A 131 15.94 4.45 0.71
C GLY A 131 15.80 3.39 -0.40
N LEU A 132 16.23 3.68 -1.62
CA LEU A 132 16.25 2.75 -2.74
C LEU A 132 17.67 2.37 -3.16
N ASP A 133 18.64 3.28 -3.01
CA ASP A 133 20.06 3.05 -3.26
C ASP A 133 20.76 2.35 -2.06
N ALA A 134 20.18 2.45 -0.86
CA ALA A 134 20.57 1.74 0.36
C ALA A 134 19.34 1.26 1.16
N PRO A 135 19.46 0.23 2.03
CA PRO A 135 18.30 -0.31 2.75
C PRO A 135 17.53 0.75 3.57
N GLU A 136 16.22 0.83 3.38
CA GLU A 136 15.32 1.73 4.10
C GLU A 136 14.85 1.06 5.41
N PHE A 137 15.28 1.59 6.55
CA PHE A 137 14.74 1.22 7.87
C PHE A 137 13.93 2.39 8.40
N THR A 138 12.60 2.30 8.34
CA THR A 138 11.69 3.40 8.72
C THR A 138 10.55 2.91 9.63
N ALA A 139 9.87 3.87 10.25
CA ALA A 139 8.83 3.62 11.23
C ALA A 139 7.75 4.70 11.15
N THR A 140 6.51 4.35 11.42
CA THR A 140 5.42 5.33 11.51
C THR A 140 5.54 6.23 12.74
N LEU A 141 4.90 7.41 12.72
CA LEU A 141 5.00 8.33 13.86
C LEU A 141 4.41 7.75 15.15
N GLY A 142 3.46 6.81 15.10
CA GLY A 142 2.98 6.11 16.30
C GLY A 142 4.01 5.15 16.87
N LYS A 143 4.77 4.44 16.02
CA LYS A 143 5.89 3.62 16.47
C LYS A 143 6.99 4.48 17.12
N VAL A 144 7.34 5.62 16.51
CA VAL A 144 8.32 6.58 17.08
C VAL A 144 7.81 7.16 18.41
N ARG A 145 6.53 7.55 18.46
CA ARG A 145 5.87 8.06 19.67
C ARG A 145 6.00 7.10 20.84
N THR A 146 5.81 5.81 20.63
CA THR A 146 5.70 4.83 21.72
C THR A 146 7.00 4.15 22.12
N THR A 147 7.99 4.08 21.21
CA THR A 147 9.22 3.28 21.42
C THR A 147 10.53 4.04 21.32
N ALA A 148 10.63 5.16 20.58
CA ALA A 148 11.91 5.81 20.33
C ALA A 148 12.40 6.59 21.56
N ASP A 149 13.32 6.00 22.33
CA ASP A 149 13.90 6.59 23.53
C ASP A 149 15.06 7.55 23.25
N VAL A 150 15.67 7.48 22.06
CA VAL A 150 16.54 8.54 21.53
C VAL A 150 15.94 9.09 20.24
N VAL A 151 15.69 10.40 20.21
CA VAL A 151 15.16 11.10 19.02
C VAL A 151 16.13 12.18 18.58
N ILE A 152 16.62 12.06 17.35
CA ILE A 152 17.64 12.93 16.76
C ILE A 152 16.99 13.78 15.67
N PHE A 153 16.96 15.10 15.84
CA PHE A 153 16.66 16.06 14.79
C PHE A 153 17.96 16.47 14.09
N TRP A 154 18.13 16.02 12.84
CA TRP A 154 19.31 16.27 12.03
C TRP A 154 19.02 17.41 11.05
N ARG A 155 19.72 18.55 11.20
CA ARG A 155 19.52 19.78 10.40
C ARG A 155 18.08 20.30 10.43
N ALA A 156 17.46 20.28 11.61
CA ALA A 156 16.02 20.45 11.76
C ALA A 156 15.62 21.25 13.00
N ASP A 157 14.81 22.28 12.79
CA ASP A 157 14.17 23.08 13.84
C ASP A 157 12.64 22.90 13.84
N PRO A 158 12.14 21.75 14.33
CA PRO A 158 10.70 21.44 14.36
C PRO A 158 9.88 22.40 15.24
N LEU A 159 10.40 23.01 16.31
CA LEU A 159 9.59 23.97 17.09
C LEU A 159 9.15 25.19 16.26
N ARG A 160 9.97 25.60 15.28
CA ARG A 160 9.67 26.70 14.36
C ARG A 160 8.94 26.26 13.08
N THR A 161 9.32 25.11 12.51
CA THR A 161 8.78 24.61 11.22
C THR A 161 7.53 23.73 11.39
N HIS A 162 7.44 23.03 12.52
CA HIS A 162 6.46 21.99 12.82
C HIS A 162 6.02 22.04 14.31
N PRO A 163 5.47 23.16 14.84
CA PRO A 163 5.53 23.46 16.27
C PRO A 163 4.97 22.38 17.22
N ARG A 164 4.00 21.58 16.77
CA ARG A 164 3.37 20.49 17.55
C ARG A 164 4.03 19.11 17.38
N HIS A 165 5.13 18.98 16.64
CA HIS A 165 5.78 17.70 16.36
C HIS A 165 6.40 17.06 17.60
N LEU A 166 7.06 17.85 18.45
CA LEU A 166 7.60 17.41 19.73
C LEU A 166 6.47 16.99 20.68
N GLU A 167 5.43 17.82 20.77
CA GLU A 167 4.23 17.61 21.59
C GLU A 167 3.49 16.31 21.22
N ARG A 168 3.20 16.10 19.93
CA ARG A 168 2.29 15.04 19.47
C ARG A 168 2.96 13.70 19.16
N TYR A 169 4.20 13.72 18.68
CA TYR A 169 4.79 12.58 17.95
C TYR A 169 6.17 12.12 18.44
N SER A 170 7.01 13.04 18.96
CA SER A 170 8.46 12.79 18.98
C SER A 170 9.21 13.10 20.28
N TYR A 171 8.66 13.89 21.21
CA TYR A 171 9.36 14.15 22.48
C TYR A 171 8.48 14.03 23.71
N SER A 172 7.44 14.85 23.81
CA SER A 172 6.57 14.93 24.98
C SER A 172 5.71 13.69 25.30
N PRO A 173 5.30 12.84 24.34
CA PRO A 173 4.53 11.65 24.67
C PRO A 173 5.31 10.64 25.53
N PRO A 174 4.65 9.93 26.48
CA PRO A 174 5.29 8.87 27.24
C PRO A 174 5.68 7.69 26.35
N LEU A 175 6.75 7.00 26.72
CA LEU A 175 7.16 5.73 26.14
C LEU A 175 6.35 4.57 26.76
N LEU A 176 6.34 3.41 26.08
CA LEU A 176 5.78 2.17 26.63
C LEU A 176 6.75 1.46 27.60
N ASN A 177 8.05 1.73 27.49
CA ASN A 177 9.08 1.24 28.40
C ASN A 177 9.29 2.23 29.57
N GLU A 178 10.09 1.82 30.56
CA GLU A 178 10.42 2.66 31.72
C GLU A 178 11.52 3.71 31.44
N ASN A 179 11.93 3.90 30.17
CA ASN A 179 13.03 4.79 29.82
C ASN A 179 12.58 6.27 29.79
N GLU A 180 13.52 7.19 30.01
CA GLU A 180 13.32 8.61 29.73
C GLU A 180 13.74 8.93 28.28
N ARG A 181 12.99 9.80 27.60
CA ARG A 181 13.29 10.15 26.21
C ARG A 181 14.39 11.21 26.12
N THR A 182 15.42 10.93 25.32
CA THR A 182 16.51 11.86 25.03
C THR A 182 16.27 12.58 23.70
N LEU A 183 16.27 13.92 23.73
CA LEU A 183 16.18 14.77 22.54
C LEU A 183 17.57 15.24 22.13
N VAL A 184 17.96 14.96 20.89
CA VAL A 184 19.24 15.39 20.31
C VAL A 184 19.00 16.29 19.11
N VAL A 185 19.72 17.40 19.03
CA VAL A 185 19.78 18.26 17.83
C VAL A 185 21.18 18.23 17.23
N VAL A 186 21.29 17.96 15.93
CA VAL A 186 22.54 17.97 15.16
C VAL A 186 22.45 19.09 14.12
N ASP A 187 23.12 20.22 14.32
CA ASP A 187 23.08 21.36 13.39
C ASP A 187 24.28 22.32 13.53
N GLU A 188 24.38 23.30 12.63
CA GLU A 188 25.32 24.45 12.70
C GLU A 188 24.86 25.46 13.78
N LEU A 189 25.10 25.10 15.03
CA LEU A 189 24.78 25.91 16.19
C LEU A 189 25.90 26.93 16.48
N THR A 190 25.54 28.20 16.58
CA THR A 190 26.46 29.29 16.92
C THR A 190 25.94 30.08 18.12
N ALA A 191 26.76 30.95 18.72
CA ALA A 191 26.33 31.76 19.86
C ALA A 191 25.15 32.70 19.54
N ASP A 192 24.93 33.01 18.26
CA ASP A 192 23.88 33.90 17.75
C ASP A 192 22.75 33.16 17.00
N SER A 193 22.75 31.81 16.95
CA SER A 193 21.74 31.05 16.19
C SER A 193 20.41 30.94 16.95
N GLU A 194 19.36 31.58 16.43
CA GLU A 194 17.97 31.45 16.87
C GLU A 194 17.39 30.08 16.47
N HIS A 195 17.77 29.02 17.20
CA HIS A 195 17.30 27.65 17.00
C HIS A 195 16.46 27.19 18.20
N GLU A 196 15.14 27.22 18.08
CA GLU A 196 14.22 27.00 19.21
C GLU A 196 14.33 25.57 19.77
N THR A 197 14.41 24.57 18.89
CA THR A 197 14.46 23.14 19.28
C THR A 197 15.74 22.81 20.06
N ALA A 198 16.88 23.41 19.69
CA ALA A 198 18.13 23.27 20.44
C ALA A 198 18.02 23.80 21.89
N GLY A 199 17.15 24.80 22.13
CA GLY A 199 16.86 25.31 23.47
C GLY A 199 16.07 24.36 24.38
N GLN A 200 15.47 23.29 23.81
CA GLN A 200 14.77 22.23 24.57
C GLN A 200 15.48 20.87 24.50
N ALA A 201 16.54 20.74 23.71
CA ALA A 201 17.25 19.49 23.51
C ALA A 201 18.02 19.05 24.76
N THR A 202 17.99 17.75 25.06
CA THR A 202 18.83 17.11 26.07
C THR A 202 20.32 17.23 25.70
N HIS A 203 20.60 17.11 24.40
CA HIS A 203 21.94 17.25 23.82
C HIS A 203 21.92 18.03 22.51
N CYS A 204 22.91 18.92 22.36
CA CYS A 204 23.18 19.63 21.11
C CYS A 204 24.55 19.21 20.58
N VAL A 205 24.60 18.82 19.31
CA VAL A 205 25.79 18.37 18.60
C VAL A 205 26.06 19.36 17.48
N GLY A 206 27.09 20.19 17.67
CA GLY A 206 27.44 21.26 16.74
C GLY A 206 28.22 20.76 15.53
N LEU A 207 27.80 21.19 14.34
CA LEU A 207 28.55 21.01 13.09
C LEU A 207 29.37 22.26 12.76
N GLU A 208 30.60 22.07 12.30
CA GLU A 208 31.51 23.19 11.95
C GLU A 208 31.19 23.79 10.56
N SER A 209 30.59 23.02 9.66
CA SER A 209 30.20 23.46 8.31
C SER A 209 29.21 22.51 7.64
N SER A 210 28.63 22.94 6.52
CA SER A 210 27.71 22.16 5.68
C SER A 210 28.35 20.95 4.96
N GLY A 211 29.67 20.81 5.00
CA GLY A 211 30.37 19.61 4.54
C GLY A 211 30.57 18.54 5.63
N SER A 212 30.44 18.92 6.91
CA SER A 212 30.84 18.10 8.05
C SER A 212 29.85 16.96 8.38
N ASP A 213 28.61 17.00 7.85
CA ASP A 213 27.62 15.95 8.08
C ASP A 213 28.10 14.56 7.63
N LEU A 214 28.71 14.47 6.43
CA LEU A 214 29.20 13.20 5.88
C LEU A 214 30.36 12.63 6.70
N GLU A 215 31.21 13.51 7.23
CA GLU A 215 32.34 13.16 8.09
C GLU A 215 31.85 12.66 9.45
N LEU A 216 30.86 13.35 10.04
CA LEU A 216 30.20 12.94 11.28
C LEU A 216 29.56 11.56 11.14
N VAL A 217 28.77 11.34 10.07
CA VAL A 217 28.13 10.03 9.81
C VAL A 217 29.17 8.92 9.62
N ALA A 218 30.25 9.18 8.90
CA ALA A 218 31.32 8.19 8.69
C ALA A 218 32.05 7.81 10.00
N VAL A 219 32.38 8.78 10.85
CA VAL A 219 33.02 8.52 12.16
C VAL A 219 32.04 7.86 13.13
N LEU A 220 30.77 8.28 13.13
CA LEU A 220 29.70 7.69 13.94
C LEU A 220 29.50 6.21 13.60
N GLU A 221 29.41 5.85 12.30
CA GLU A 221 29.31 4.46 11.87
C GLU A 221 30.53 3.63 12.34
N MET A 222 31.74 4.18 12.26
CA MET A 222 32.94 3.49 12.74
C MET A 222 32.88 3.19 14.25
N LEU A 223 32.38 4.14 15.04
CA LEU A 223 32.25 4.00 16.49
C LEU A 223 31.15 3.01 16.89
N LEU A 224 29.97 3.10 16.27
CA LEU A 224 28.84 2.19 16.52
C LEU A 224 29.19 0.73 16.19
N ARG A 225 30.02 0.52 15.17
CA ARG A 225 30.55 -0.81 14.78
C ARG A 225 31.80 -1.23 15.58
N SER A 226 31.98 -0.65 16.78
CA SER A 226 33.07 -0.96 17.72
C SER A 226 34.50 -0.87 17.15
N LYS A 227 34.74 -0.06 16.11
CA LYS A 227 36.09 0.09 15.51
C LYS A 227 36.92 1.11 16.29
N ARG A 228 38.19 0.78 16.55
CA ARG A 228 39.09 1.66 17.32
C ARG A 228 39.66 2.80 16.46
N LEU A 229 39.43 4.05 16.88
CA LEU A 229 39.99 5.27 16.27
C LEU A 229 41.49 5.51 16.62
N ASN A 230 42.34 4.48 16.55
CA ASN A 230 43.72 4.52 17.10
C ASN A 230 44.69 5.53 16.42
N HIS A 231 44.30 6.15 15.30
CA HIS A 231 45.21 6.91 14.43
C HIS A 231 44.72 8.29 13.97
N LEU A 232 43.52 8.72 14.37
CA LEU A 232 43.07 10.11 14.14
C LEU A 232 43.77 11.03 15.15
N LYS A 233 44.90 11.60 14.73
CA LYS A 233 45.70 12.60 15.47
C LYS A 233 45.77 13.92 14.72
N ASP A 234 44.71 14.26 13.99
CA ASP A 234 44.62 15.49 13.23
C ASP A 234 43.66 16.44 13.94
N SER A 235 44.14 17.64 14.28
CA SER A 235 43.37 18.64 15.04
C SER A 235 42.19 19.20 14.25
N THR A 236 42.11 18.91 12.95
CA THR A 236 41.02 19.35 12.05
C THR A 236 39.73 18.55 12.22
N PHE A 237 39.74 17.40 12.93
CA PHE A 237 38.54 16.56 13.12
C PHE A 237 38.18 16.34 14.60
N GLU A 238 38.82 17.04 15.53
CA GLU A 238 38.67 16.79 16.98
C GLU A 238 37.20 16.98 17.43
N THR A 239 36.56 18.09 17.03
CA THR A 239 35.14 18.39 17.29
C THR A 239 34.18 17.35 16.69
N THR A 240 34.42 16.95 15.45
CA THR A 240 33.62 15.94 14.73
C THR A 240 33.73 14.56 15.38
N VAL A 241 34.94 14.20 15.83
CA VAL A 241 35.20 12.94 16.53
C VAL A 241 34.55 12.91 17.92
N ASP A 242 34.56 14.02 18.66
CA ASP A 242 33.90 14.09 19.97
C ASP A 242 32.37 14.12 19.84
N SER A 243 31.85 14.83 18.84
CA SER A 243 30.43 14.79 18.44
C SER A 243 29.99 13.36 18.09
N ALA A 244 30.79 12.63 17.31
CA ALA A 244 30.52 11.24 16.95
C ALA A 244 30.56 10.30 18.16
N LYS A 245 31.46 10.51 19.13
CA LYS A 245 31.49 9.74 20.40
C LYS A 245 30.23 9.96 21.23
N GLN A 246 29.78 11.21 21.36
CA GLN A 246 28.56 11.54 22.09
C GLN A 246 27.34 10.87 21.47
N LEU A 247 27.17 10.99 20.14
CA LEU A 247 26.10 10.29 19.41
C LEU A 247 26.20 8.77 19.56
N ALA A 248 27.41 8.19 19.45
CA ALA A 248 27.60 6.74 19.58
C ALA A 248 27.29 6.22 21.01
N GLU A 249 27.59 7.00 22.06
CA GLU A 249 27.25 6.64 23.44
C GLU A 249 25.73 6.67 23.70
N LEU A 250 25.02 7.63 23.11
CA LEU A 250 23.56 7.73 23.23
C LEU A 250 22.86 6.60 22.46
N ILE A 251 23.21 6.42 21.18
CA ILE A 251 22.64 5.36 20.33
C ILE A 251 22.96 3.97 20.90
N GLY A 252 24.18 3.75 21.40
CA GLY A 252 24.60 2.47 21.99
C GLY A 252 23.95 2.13 23.35
N ARG A 253 23.11 3.01 23.90
CA ARG A 253 22.25 2.75 25.07
C ARG A 253 20.75 2.74 24.74
N ALA A 254 20.38 3.18 23.55
CA ALA A 254 18.99 3.30 23.13
C ALA A 254 18.36 1.91 22.90
N THR A 255 17.10 1.76 23.27
CA THR A 255 16.28 0.63 22.81
C THR A 255 15.74 0.88 21.40
N HIS A 256 15.53 2.14 21.03
CA HIS A 256 15.20 2.57 19.66
C HIS A 256 15.62 4.03 19.43
N THR A 257 16.56 4.24 18.51
CA THR A 257 16.91 5.56 17.99
C THR A 257 16.09 5.87 16.73
N HIS A 258 15.39 7.01 16.70
CA HIS A 258 14.81 7.55 15.48
C HIS A 258 15.50 8.85 15.03
N VAL A 259 15.81 8.96 13.74
CA VAL A 259 16.44 10.14 13.13
C VAL A 259 15.45 10.84 12.19
N PHE A 260 15.11 12.09 12.52
CA PHE A 260 14.33 13.00 11.68
C PHE A 260 15.28 13.92 10.90
N LEU A 261 15.33 13.79 9.57
CA LEU A 261 16.03 14.76 8.70
C LEU A 261 15.16 16.01 8.50
N GLY A 262 15.77 17.19 8.57
CA GLY A 262 15.12 18.44 8.18
C GLY A 262 14.84 18.51 6.69
N ILE A 263 13.79 19.25 6.32
CA ILE A 263 13.31 19.44 4.93
C ILE A 263 14.47 19.70 3.96
N ASN A 264 15.33 20.69 4.24
CA ASN A 264 16.43 21.08 3.36
C ASN A 264 17.59 20.06 3.35
N ALA A 265 17.76 19.28 4.42
CA ALA A 265 18.77 18.23 4.48
C ALA A 265 18.35 16.98 3.71
N ALA A 266 17.03 16.72 3.65
CA ALA A 266 16.45 15.64 2.84
C ALA A 266 16.61 15.86 1.32
N GLU A 267 16.99 17.06 0.87
CA GLU A 267 17.39 17.34 -0.52
C GLU A 267 18.79 16.82 -0.86
N SER A 268 19.67 16.66 0.15
CA SER A 268 21.05 16.22 -0.04
C SER A 268 21.12 14.70 -0.18
N GLN A 269 21.14 14.22 -1.43
CA GLN A 269 21.25 12.79 -1.76
C GLN A 269 22.41 12.12 -1.00
N ALA A 270 23.61 12.72 -1.03
CA ALA A 270 24.78 12.16 -0.36
C ALA A 270 24.62 12.01 1.15
N LEU A 271 23.90 12.92 1.82
CA LEU A 271 23.62 12.81 3.25
C LEU A 271 22.59 11.73 3.54
N CYS A 272 21.54 11.65 2.72
CA CYS A 272 20.52 10.61 2.83
C CYS A 272 21.14 9.21 2.61
N ASP A 273 21.96 9.03 1.57
CA ASP A 273 22.69 7.78 1.28
C ASP A 273 23.62 7.38 2.44
N ALA A 274 24.33 8.36 3.02
CA ALA A 274 25.22 8.12 4.15
C ALA A 274 24.46 7.67 5.40
N LEU A 275 23.35 8.33 5.73
CA LEU A 275 22.52 8.02 6.91
C LEU A 275 21.80 6.67 6.77
N HIS A 276 21.17 6.39 5.61
CA HIS A 276 20.58 5.08 5.32
C HIS A 276 21.64 3.96 5.35
N GLY A 277 22.78 4.20 4.71
CA GLY A 277 23.91 3.28 4.72
C GLY A 277 24.45 3.02 6.13
N MET A 278 24.51 4.03 6.98
CA MET A 278 24.88 3.89 8.40
C MET A 278 23.87 3.02 9.13
N ALA A 279 22.58 3.37 9.10
CA ALA A 279 21.51 2.62 9.78
C ALA A 279 21.53 1.14 9.38
N ALA A 280 21.62 0.84 8.08
CA ALA A 280 21.74 -0.52 7.57
C ALA A 280 22.98 -1.25 8.13
N ARG A 281 24.14 -0.59 8.20
CA ARG A 281 25.39 -1.20 8.68
C ARG A 281 25.50 -1.33 10.20
N VAL A 282 24.61 -0.70 10.97
CA VAL A 282 24.56 -0.81 12.45
C VAL A 282 23.35 -1.59 12.97
N ARG A 283 22.30 -1.84 12.15
CA ARG A 283 21.02 -2.47 12.55
C ARG A 283 21.15 -3.78 13.34
N ALA A 284 22.22 -4.55 13.13
CA ALA A 284 22.47 -5.80 13.84
C ALA A 284 22.84 -5.63 15.33
N GLU A 285 23.31 -4.45 15.73
CA GLU A 285 23.71 -4.11 17.11
C GLU A 285 22.88 -2.95 17.68
N HIS A 286 22.35 -2.06 16.84
CA HIS A 286 21.67 -0.83 17.25
C HIS A 286 20.36 -0.66 16.47
N HIS A 287 19.23 -0.55 17.17
CA HIS A 287 17.95 -0.25 16.53
C HIS A 287 17.90 1.23 16.13
N VAL A 288 18.26 1.51 14.87
CA VAL A 288 18.11 2.83 14.23
C VAL A 288 17.04 2.76 13.14
N SER A 289 16.14 3.76 13.12
CA SER A 289 15.21 4.02 12.02
C SER A 289 15.25 5.51 11.63
N ILE A 290 14.86 5.82 10.39
CA ILE A 290 15.03 7.15 9.78
C ILE A 290 13.76 7.60 9.06
N SER A 291 13.40 8.87 9.19
CA SER A 291 12.40 9.55 8.35
C SER A 291 12.79 10.99 8.03
N SER A 292 12.18 11.58 6.99
CA SER A 292 12.26 13.01 6.72
C SER A 292 11.08 13.76 7.34
N LEU A 293 11.33 14.95 7.92
CA LEU A 293 10.26 15.89 8.25
C LEU A 293 9.47 16.26 6.98
N PRO A 294 8.14 16.28 7.04
CA PRO A 294 7.30 16.54 5.88
C PRO A 294 7.45 17.98 5.38
N ALA A 295 7.33 18.19 4.08
CA ALA A 295 7.21 19.54 3.52
C ALA A 295 5.77 20.08 3.69
N VAL A 296 5.57 21.39 3.44
CA VAL A 296 4.23 22.01 3.43
C VAL A 296 3.40 21.47 2.26
N GLY A 297 2.09 21.38 2.45
CA GLY A 297 1.16 20.78 1.48
C GLY A 297 1.24 19.25 1.44
N ASN A 298 0.36 18.63 0.65
CA ASN A 298 0.25 17.18 0.44
C ASN A 298 1.32 16.66 -0.53
N THR A 299 2.54 17.18 -0.43
CA THR A 299 3.67 16.86 -1.32
C THR A 299 4.05 15.38 -1.28
N TRP A 300 4.04 14.78 -0.09
CA TRP A 300 4.25 13.35 0.10
C TRP A 300 3.17 12.52 -0.60
N GLY A 301 1.90 12.88 -0.36
CA GLY A 301 0.77 12.25 -1.02
C GLY A 301 0.84 12.29 -2.54
N ALA A 302 1.23 13.42 -3.14
CA ALA A 302 1.42 13.52 -4.59
C ALA A 302 2.51 12.60 -5.15
N GLN A 303 3.59 12.34 -4.39
CA GLN A 303 4.65 11.41 -4.78
C GLN A 303 4.20 9.94 -4.67
N GLU A 304 3.46 9.59 -3.63
CA GLU A 304 2.88 8.25 -3.46
C GLU A 304 1.81 7.97 -4.53
N VAL A 305 0.93 8.94 -4.84
CA VAL A 305 -0.04 8.89 -5.96
C VAL A 305 0.67 8.64 -7.29
N SER A 306 1.73 9.40 -7.57
CA SER A 306 2.53 9.22 -8.79
C SER A 306 3.15 7.82 -8.84
N THR A 307 3.60 7.30 -7.69
CA THR A 307 4.18 5.96 -7.58
C THR A 307 3.17 4.85 -7.87
N TRP A 308 1.94 4.90 -7.34
CA TRP A 308 0.98 3.80 -7.57
C TRP A 308 0.38 3.82 -8.98
N LEU A 309 0.23 5.00 -9.58
CA LEU A 309 -0.30 5.18 -10.94
C LEU A 309 0.74 4.99 -12.05
N LEU A 310 1.97 5.48 -11.85
CA LEU A 310 3.02 5.53 -12.89
C LEU A 310 4.21 4.59 -12.60
N GLY A 311 4.24 3.96 -11.42
CA GLY A 311 5.25 2.97 -11.03
C GLY A 311 6.49 3.55 -10.34
N ALA A 312 6.64 4.87 -10.28
CA ALA A 312 7.79 5.54 -9.67
C ALA A 312 7.40 6.93 -9.12
N PRO A 313 8.17 7.50 -8.16
CA PRO A 313 8.05 8.90 -7.79
C PRO A 313 8.49 9.79 -8.96
N ALA A 314 7.92 11.00 -9.03
CA ALA A 314 8.08 11.92 -10.15
C ALA A 314 9.12 13.03 -9.86
N PRO A 315 9.76 13.64 -10.89
CA PRO A 315 9.29 13.84 -12.27
C PRO A 315 9.38 12.62 -13.20
N LEU A 316 8.38 12.47 -14.09
CA LEU A 316 8.26 11.38 -15.07
C LEU A 316 7.67 11.85 -16.41
N TRP A 317 7.99 11.12 -17.48
CA TRP A 317 7.33 11.23 -18.80
C TRP A 317 6.34 10.06 -18.96
N PRO A 318 5.00 10.28 -18.92
CA PRO A 318 4.02 9.19 -18.94
C PRO A 318 3.97 8.36 -20.24
N GLY A 319 4.54 8.85 -21.34
CA GLY A 319 4.69 8.09 -22.58
C GLY A 319 5.78 6.98 -22.57
N CYS A 320 6.48 6.77 -21.44
CA CYS A 320 7.50 5.73 -21.29
C CYS A 320 7.12 4.67 -20.23
N CYS A 321 5.83 4.51 -19.92
CA CYS A 321 5.35 3.65 -18.82
C CYS A 321 5.46 2.14 -19.07
N ASP A 322 5.81 1.69 -20.28
CA ASP A 322 5.89 0.27 -20.66
C ASP A 322 7.31 -0.31 -20.56
N GLY A 323 8.06 0.07 -19.51
CA GLY A 323 9.36 -0.51 -19.17
C GLY A 323 10.58 0.01 -19.94
N GLU A 324 10.41 0.53 -21.17
CA GLU A 324 11.51 1.16 -21.90
C GLU A 324 11.78 2.61 -21.43
N GLY A 325 12.83 2.78 -20.62
CA GLY A 325 13.45 4.10 -20.42
C GLY A 325 12.88 4.98 -19.31
N ALA A 326 12.51 4.41 -18.17
CA ALA A 326 12.17 5.18 -16.95
C ALA A 326 13.38 5.90 -16.27
N GLU A 327 14.45 6.20 -17.01
CA GLU A 327 15.30 7.36 -16.74
C GLU A 327 14.89 8.46 -17.73
N GLY A 328 13.99 9.35 -17.29
CA GLY A 328 13.93 10.67 -17.93
C GLY A 328 15.32 11.31 -17.88
N PRO A 329 15.76 12.05 -18.91
CA PRO A 329 17.09 12.66 -18.90
C PRO A 329 17.28 13.49 -17.62
N ARG A 330 18.51 13.48 -17.07
CA ARG A 330 18.93 14.13 -15.80
C ARG A 330 18.86 15.68 -15.83
N MET A 331 17.79 16.23 -16.39
CA MET A 331 17.76 17.53 -17.06
C MET A 331 16.57 18.40 -16.62
N LEU A 332 15.67 17.87 -15.79
CA LEU A 332 14.44 18.53 -15.32
C LEU A 332 14.43 18.83 -13.81
N SER A 333 15.61 18.92 -13.19
CA SER A 333 15.79 19.55 -11.87
C SER A 333 15.95 21.08 -11.97
N ALA A 334 16.17 21.61 -13.18
CA ALA A 334 15.99 23.03 -13.47
C ALA A 334 14.49 23.33 -13.60
N GLY A 335 14.04 24.40 -12.93
CA GLY A 335 12.62 24.76 -12.86
C GLY A 335 12.02 25.31 -14.17
N ALA A 336 10.94 26.07 -14.03
CA ALA A 336 10.04 26.51 -15.11
C ALA A 336 10.69 27.24 -16.32
N ASP A 337 11.97 27.63 -16.24
CA ASP A 337 12.72 28.29 -17.32
C ASP A 337 12.84 27.44 -18.60
N LEU A 338 12.74 26.10 -18.51
CA LEU A 338 12.78 25.20 -19.68
C LEU A 338 11.44 25.09 -20.43
N ALA A 339 10.34 25.60 -19.87
CA ALA A 339 9.00 25.30 -20.40
C ALA A 339 8.66 26.01 -21.72
N ALA A 340 9.23 27.20 -21.97
CA ALA A 340 8.84 28.06 -23.09
C ALA A 340 9.36 27.63 -24.48
N ASP A 341 10.41 26.79 -24.52
CA ASP A 341 11.05 26.33 -25.77
C ASP A 341 10.70 24.87 -26.12
N VAL A 342 10.03 24.13 -25.22
CA VAL A 342 9.80 22.68 -25.35
C VAL A 342 8.31 22.29 -25.34
N PHE A 343 7.48 22.98 -24.56
CA PHE A 343 6.07 22.60 -24.36
C PHE A 343 5.11 23.58 -25.05
N ASP A 344 4.02 23.06 -25.62
CA ASP A 344 2.99 23.87 -26.31
C ASP A 344 1.72 24.10 -25.47
N LEU A 345 1.66 23.57 -24.24
CA LEU A 345 0.66 23.86 -23.22
C LEU A 345 1.23 23.65 -21.82
N CYS A 346 0.89 24.55 -20.87
CA CYS A 346 1.24 24.40 -19.45
C CYS A 346 -0.01 24.29 -18.57
N LEU A 347 -0.08 23.23 -17.77
CA LEU A 347 -1.10 22.95 -16.76
C LEU A 347 -0.48 23.12 -15.36
N SER A 348 -0.77 24.21 -14.64
CA SER A 348 -0.34 24.38 -13.24
C SER A 348 -1.48 23.99 -12.30
N ILE A 349 -1.40 22.83 -11.68
CA ILE A 349 -2.49 22.25 -10.87
C ILE A 349 -2.00 22.03 -9.43
N GLY A 350 -2.66 22.61 -8.44
CA GLY A 350 -2.28 22.48 -7.03
C GLY A 350 -1.16 23.41 -6.57
N ALA A 351 -1.09 24.62 -7.12
CA ALA A 351 -0.19 25.69 -6.67
C ALA A 351 -0.72 26.37 -5.37
N GLU A 352 0.20 26.75 -4.48
CA GLU A 352 -0.09 27.33 -3.16
C GLU A 352 0.03 28.87 -3.09
N GLY A 353 0.46 29.57 -4.15
CA GLY A 353 0.25 31.03 -4.27
C GLY A 353 1.02 31.78 -5.36
N ASP A 354 0.79 33.10 -5.44
CA ASP A 354 1.29 34.02 -6.49
C ASP A 354 2.83 34.06 -6.71
N GLY A 355 3.63 33.52 -5.78
CA GLY A 355 5.09 33.41 -5.93
C GLY A 355 5.57 32.23 -6.78
N GLU A 356 4.65 31.39 -7.27
CA GLU A 356 4.96 30.07 -7.86
C GLU A 356 4.95 30.06 -9.39
N THR A 357 4.76 31.21 -10.02
CA THR A 357 4.87 31.35 -11.47
C THR A 357 5.96 32.35 -11.80
N SER A 358 7.15 31.88 -12.14
CA SER A 358 8.12 32.76 -12.82
C SER A 358 7.53 33.18 -14.17
N GLU A 359 7.64 34.46 -14.50
CA GLU A 359 7.44 34.89 -15.88
C GLU A 359 8.49 34.21 -16.76
N PRO A 360 8.12 33.63 -17.91
CA PRO A 360 9.11 33.12 -18.85
C PRO A 360 10.04 34.27 -19.26
N ALA A 361 11.35 33.98 -19.35
CA ALA A 361 12.36 34.97 -19.68
C ALA A 361 11.96 35.80 -20.92
N SER A 362 12.08 37.13 -20.79
CA SER A 362 11.49 38.09 -21.72
C SER A 362 12.02 37.91 -23.16
N GLY A 363 11.27 37.18 -23.99
CA GLY A 363 11.62 36.86 -25.38
C GLY A 363 10.95 35.61 -25.98
N GLY A 364 10.45 34.69 -25.15
CA GLY A 364 9.84 33.43 -25.61
C GLY A 364 8.45 33.53 -26.25
N GLN A 365 8.02 32.47 -26.93
CA GLN A 365 6.68 32.33 -27.51
C GLN A 365 5.62 32.18 -26.38
N LYS A 366 4.46 32.83 -26.51
CA LYS A 366 3.40 32.74 -25.48
C LYS A 366 2.72 31.37 -25.52
N VAL A 367 3.14 30.47 -24.64
CA VAL A 367 2.51 29.16 -24.38
C VAL A 367 1.17 29.38 -23.64
N PRO A 368 0.06 28.75 -24.07
CA PRO A 368 -1.22 28.78 -23.34
C PRO A 368 -1.08 28.20 -21.92
N ARG A 369 -1.80 28.79 -20.96
CA ARG A 369 -1.78 28.36 -19.55
C ARG A 369 -3.17 28.03 -19.02
N ILE A 370 -3.30 26.85 -18.42
CA ILE A 370 -4.46 26.46 -17.60
C ILE A 370 -3.99 26.34 -16.16
N THR A 371 -4.69 26.95 -15.21
CA THR A 371 -4.39 26.83 -13.78
C THR A 371 -5.56 26.30 -12.97
N LEU A 372 -5.26 25.52 -11.94
CA LEU A 372 -6.18 25.10 -10.90
C LEU A 372 -5.45 25.25 -9.56
N GLY A 373 -5.92 26.12 -8.68
CA GLY A 373 -5.23 26.41 -7.42
C GLY A 373 -6.04 27.26 -6.45
N ARG A 374 -5.38 27.65 -5.34
CA ARG A 374 -6.00 28.43 -4.25
C ARG A 374 -6.26 29.90 -4.61
N GLU A 375 -5.49 30.43 -5.55
CA GLU A 375 -5.50 31.84 -5.94
C GLU A 375 -5.81 31.98 -7.44
N HIS A 376 -6.25 33.16 -7.87
CA HIS A 376 -6.56 33.41 -9.27
C HIS A 376 -5.33 33.87 -10.04
N ASP A 377 -4.79 33.00 -10.89
CA ASP A 377 -3.76 33.40 -11.86
C ASP A 377 -4.38 34.29 -12.95
N SER A 378 -4.14 35.60 -12.84
CA SER A 378 -4.58 36.61 -13.81
C SER A 378 -3.85 36.55 -15.16
N THR A 379 -2.76 35.79 -15.26
CA THR A 379 -1.96 35.59 -16.49
C THR A 379 -2.42 34.39 -17.33
N ALA A 380 -3.20 33.48 -16.73
CA ALA A 380 -3.68 32.26 -17.36
C ALA A 380 -4.81 32.49 -18.38
N ASP A 381 -4.85 31.64 -19.42
CA ASP A 381 -5.92 31.67 -20.42
C ASP A 381 -7.21 31.02 -19.89
N VAL A 382 -7.08 30.02 -19.01
CA VAL A 382 -8.15 29.46 -18.17
C VAL A 382 -7.63 29.32 -16.73
N SER A 383 -8.41 29.75 -15.74
CA SER A 383 -8.05 29.65 -14.32
C SER A 383 -9.26 29.16 -13.52
N PHE A 384 -9.05 28.07 -12.76
CA PHE A 384 -9.99 27.52 -11.78
C PHE A 384 -9.46 27.84 -10.38
N THR A 385 -10.29 28.50 -9.56
CA THR A 385 -9.99 28.75 -8.14
C THR A 385 -10.79 27.78 -7.29
N VAL A 386 -10.09 26.98 -6.49
CA VAL A 386 -10.64 25.91 -5.62
C VAL A 386 -10.21 26.14 -4.15
N PRO A 387 -10.87 25.50 -3.16
CA PRO A 387 -10.53 25.73 -1.74
C PRO A 387 -9.14 25.21 -1.32
N GLY A 388 -8.55 24.29 -2.08
CA GLY A 388 -7.30 23.61 -1.73
C GLY A 388 -7.49 22.66 -0.54
N LEU A 389 -6.46 22.48 0.29
CA LEU A 389 -6.47 21.60 1.46
C LEU A 389 -7.26 22.19 2.67
N ASP A 390 -8.53 22.52 2.45
CA ASP A 390 -9.44 23.09 3.46
C ASP A 390 -10.04 22.01 4.38
N PRO A 391 -10.01 22.19 5.72
CA PRO A 391 -10.50 21.20 6.69
C PRO A 391 -11.99 20.85 6.57
N ARG A 392 -12.81 21.61 5.84
CA ARG A 392 -14.23 21.32 5.63
C ARG A 392 -14.48 20.35 4.48
N LEU A 393 -13.45 19.98 3.72
CA LEU A 393 -13.57 19.05 2.60
C LEU A 393 -13.52 17.59 3.07
N ASN A 394 -14.32 16.73 2.43
CA ASN A 394 -14.26 15.28 2.57
C ASN A 394 -13.22 14.69 1.60
N ALA A 395 -11.96 15.11 1.77
CA ALA A 395 -10.86 14.73 0.91
C ALA A 395 -9.66 14.27 1.74
N SER A 396 -8.79 13.48 1.13
CA SER A 396 -7.68 12.81 1.81
C SER A 396 -6.35 13.57 1.65
N VAL A 397 -5.51 13.55 2.67
CA VAL A 397 -4.09 13.93 2.62
C VAL A 397 -3.24 12.80 3.21
N MET A 398 -1.97 12.71 2.82
CA MET A 398 -1.04 11.72 3.34
C MET A 398 0.11 12.38 4.10
N ARG A 399 0.33 11.93 5.33
CA ARG A 399 1.47 12.32 6.18
C ARG A 399 2.73 11.56 5.76
N SER A 400 3.93 12.07 6.05
CA SER A 400 5.19 11.48 5.57
C SER A 400 5.52 10.08 6.08
N ASP A 401 4.77 9.56 7.04
CA ASP A 401 4.83 8.17 7.47
C ASP A 401 3.89 7.22 6.71
N GLY A 402 3.14 7.72 5.72
CA GLY A 402 2.19 6.95 4.91
C GLY A 402 0.76 6.91 5.47
N ILE A 403 0.50 7.55 6.61
CA ILE A 403 -0.85 7.61 7.20
C ILE A 403 -1.75 8.56 6.39
N VAL A 404 -2.92 8.07 5.96
CA VAL A 404 -3.91 8.84 5.20
C VAL A 404 -5.00 9.39 6.13
N LEU A 405 -5.19 10.71 6.11
CA LEU A 405 -6.12 11.44 6.98
C LEU A 405 -7.18 12.18 6.15
N THR A 406 -8.40 12.33 6.69
CA THR A 406 -9.45 13.18 6.08
C THR A 406 -9.28 14.61 6.57
N LEU A 407 -9.36 15.58 5.67
CA LEU A 407 -9.37 17.00 6.03
C LEU A 407 -10.50 17.31 7.05
N CYS A 408 -11.71 16.81 6.78
CA CYS A 408 -12.84 16.86 7.69
C CYS A 408 -12.84 15.68 8.69
N GLY A 409 -12.71 15.98 9.98
CA GLY A 409 -12.63 14.99 11.07
C GLY A 409 -13.84 14.05 11.19
N ASP A 410 -15.00 14.50 10.72
CA ASP A 410 -16.20 13.68 10.52
C ASP A 410 -16.63 13.77 9.05
N SER A 411 -16.39 12.69 8.30
CA SER A 411 -16.74 12.60 6.89
C SER A 411 -18.21 12.87 6.58
N ALA A 412 -19.14 12.64 7.52
CA ALA A 412 -20.56 12.91 7.32
C ALA A 412 -20.91 14.40 7.26
N GLN A 413 -19.98 15.28 7.68
CA GLN A 413 -20.14 16.73 7.65
C GLN A 413 -19.32 17.42 6.55
N GLY A 414 -18.45 16.69 5.85
CA GLY A 414 -17.55 17.25 4.85
C GLY A 414 -18.25 17.53 3.51
N VAL A 415 -17.72 18.49 2.76
CA VAL A 415 -18.16 18.81 1.38
C VAL A 415 -17.21 18.12 0.39
N GLU A 416 -17.71 17.62 -0.74
CA GLU A 416 -16.85 17.04 -1.77
C GLU A 416 -15.83 18.06 -2.31
N ASP A 417 -14.61 17.61 -2.63
CA ASP A 417 -13.57 18.47 -3.18
C ASP A 417 -13.88 18.84 -4.64
N PRO A 418 -14.16 20.13 -4.95
CA PRO A 418 -14.51 20.53 -6.30
C PRO A 418 -13.34 20.41 -7.29
N ALA A 419 -12.08 20.31 -6.82
CA ALA A 419 -10.94 20.03 -7.69
C ALA A 419 -11.07 18.65 -8.34
N VAL A 420 -11.54 17.64 -7.60
CA VAL A 420 -11.81 16.28 -8.12
C VAL A 420 -12.84 16.34 -9.25
N ALA A 421 -13.95 17.06 -9.02
CA ALA A 421 -15.02 17.20 -10.01
C ALA A 421 -14.54 17.91 -11.30
N ILE A 422 -13.72 18.96 -11.18
CA ILE A 422 -13.15 19.68 -12.32
C ILE A 422 -12.18 18.78 -13.10
N LEU A 423 -11.23 18.14 -12.43
CA LEU A 423 -10.23 17.29 -13.07
C LEU A 423 -10.85 16.07 -13.75
N ARG A 424 -11.81 15.42 -13.09
CA ARG A 424 -12.61 14.34 -13.68
C ARG A 424 -13.40 14.82 -14.90
N SER A 425 -14.03 16.00 -14.83
CA SER A 425 -14.77 16.57 -15.97
C SER A 425 -13.88 16.98 -17.15
N LEU A 426 -12.62 17.36 -16.90
CA LEU A 426 -11.63 17.59 -17.93
C LEU A 426 -11.22 16.27 -18.61
N ARG A 427 -11.08 15.19 -17.84
CA ARG A 427 -10.71 13.85 -18.30
C ARG A 427 -11.83 13.16 -19.10
N GLU A 428 -13.03 13.06 -18.53
CA GLU A 428 -14.20 12.40 -19.14
C GLU A 428 -14.62 13.00 -20.50
N ARG A 429 -14.23 14.24 -20.80
CA ARG A 429 -14.55 14.92 -22.07
C ARG A 429 -13.51 14.70 -23.18
N VAL A 430 -12.59 13.73 -23.03
CA VAL A 430 -11.49 13.46 -23.98
C VAL A 430 -11.66 12.18 -24.81
N TYR A 431 -12.47 11.18 -24.42
CA TYR A 431 -12.69 9.94 -25.21
C TYR A 431 -14.11 9.33 -25.11
N ASP A 432 -14.77 9.11 -26.27
CA ASP A 432 -15.73 8.02 -26.53
C ASP A 432 -15.97 7.84 -28.05
N PRO A 433 -15.41 6.79 -28.68
CA PRO A 433 -15.67 6.48 -30.08
C PRO A 433 -16.17 5.03 -30.34
N ALA A 434 -17.48 4.82 -30.10
CA ALA A 434 -18.40 4.17 -31.05
C ALA A 434 -18.46 2.63 -31.28
N ASN A 435 -19.70 2.19 -31.59
CA ASN A 435 -20.13 0.98 -32.36
C ASN A 435 -20.41 -0.35 -31.60
N GLY A 436 -21.69 -0.77 -31.49
CA GLY A 436 -22.12 -2.06 -30.90
C GLY A 436 -22.74 -3.08 -31.89
N VAL A 437 -23.41 -4.14 -31.36
CA VAL A 437 -24.20 -5.25 -32.01
C VAL A 437 -23.36 -6.47 -32.50
N ASP A 438 -23.84 -7.72 -32.80
CA ASP A 438 -24.54 -8.83 -32.04
C ASP A 438 -24.71 -10.17 -32.89
N GLY A 439 -24.53 -11.42 -32.34
CA GLY A 439 -25.21 -12.70 -32.82
C GLY A 439 -24.68 -14.17 -32.48
N VAL A 440 -25.50 -15.13 -31.92
CA VAL A 440 -25.20 -16.56 -31.42
C VAL A 440 -25.95 -17.70 -32.19
N VAL A 441 -25.87 -19.05 -31.89
CA VAL A 441 -26.35 -19.86 -30.68
C VAL A 441 -25.66 -21.25 -30.62
N LYS A 442 -25.10 -21.75 -29.50
CA LYS A 442 -25.77 -22.21 -28.22
C LYS A 442 -25.34 -21.50 -26.93
N THR A 443 -26.25 -21.44 -25.97
CA THR A 443 -26.40 -20.28 -25.07
C THR A 443 -26.03 -20.52 -23.61
N VAL A 444 -25.18 -19.64 -23.06
CA VAL A 444 -25.29 -19.19 -21.66
C VAL A 444 -26.07 -17.88 -21.69
N CYS A 445 -27.16 -17.78 -20.94
CA CYS A 445 -28.01 -16.60 -20.95
C CYS A 445 -27.56 -15.60 -19.88
N ILE A 446 -27.16 -14.41 -20.31
CA ILE A 446 -26.81 -13.28 -19.44
C ILE A 446 -27.87 -12.19 -19.61
N LYS A 447 -28.31 -11.59 -18.51
CA LYS A 447 -29.18 -10.42 -18.51
C LYS A 447 -28.89 -9.55 -17.30
N ASP A 448 -28.85 -8.23 -17.48
CA ASP A 448 -28.71 -7.24 -16.38
C ASP A 448 -27.50 -7.56 -15.46
N GLY A 449 -26.39 -8.02 -16.06
CA GLY A 449 -25.15 -8.41 -15.38
C GLY A 449 -25.17 -9.75 -14.61
N ARG A 450 -26.22 -10.55 -14.76
CA ARG A 450 -26.41 -11.85 -14.08
C ARG A 450 -26.55 -12.99 -15.08
N VAL A 451 -26.13 -14.19 -14.69
CA VAL A 451 -26.49 -15.43 -15.39
C VAL A 451 -27.93 -15.81 -15.03
N ILE A 452 -28.75 -16.12 -16.02
CA ILE A 452 -30.17 -16.49 -15.86
C ILE A 452 -30.46 -17.89 -16.41
N GLU A 453 -31.58 -18.49 -15.97
CA GLU A 453 -32.14 -19.67 -16.65
C GLU A 453 -32.47 -19.36 -18.11
N GLU A 454 -32.51 -20.39 -18.97
CA GLU A 454 -32.89 -20.22 -20.38
C GLU A 454 -34.35 -19.70 -20.45
N PRO A 455 -34.58 -18.47 -20.95
CA PRO A 455 -35.88 -17.83 -20.86
C PRO A 455 -36.90 -18.48 -21.80
N ALA A 456 -38.18 -18.42 -21.42
CA ALA A 456 -39.29 -19.05 -22.12
C ALA A 456 -39.42 -18.65 -23.61
N GLU A 457 -40.10 -19.48 -24.40
CA GLU A 457 -40.26 -19.31 -25.85
C GLU A 457 -40.64 -17.88 -26.25
N GLY A 458 -39.74 -17.23 -27.01
CA GLY A 458 -39.93 -15.87 -27.52
C GLY A 458 -38.86 -14.85 -27.12
N PHE A 459 -37.93 -15.20 -26.22
CA PHE A 459 -36.82 -14.31 -25.85
C PHE A 459 -35.93 -13.96 -27.06
N LYS A 460 -35.61 -12.66 -27.18
CA LYS A 460 -34.55 -12.15 -28.06
C LYS A 460 -33.44 -11.59 -27.18
N ALA A 461 -32.23 -12.09 -27.35
CA ALA A 461 -31.02 -11.51 -26.79
C ALA A 461 -30.49 -10.39 -27.70
N ASP A 462 -29.89 -9.37 -27.09
CA ASP A 462 -29.29 -8.18 -27.72
C ASP A 462 -27.76 -8.27 -27.94
N ARG A 463 -27.16 -9.35 -27.44
CA ARG A 463 -25.76 -9.66 -27.05
C ARG A 463 -25.67 -11.19 -27.13
N LYS A 464 -24.98 -11.73 -28.12
CA LYS A 464 -24.94 -13.15 -28.43
C LYS A 464 -23.56 -13.57 -29.01
N ILE A 465 -22.88 -14.58 -28.42
CA ILE A 465 -21.43 -14.92 -28.66
C ILE A 465 -21.19 -16.44 -28.92
N ASP A 466 -20.66 -16.83 -30.08
CA ASP A 466 -20.39 -18.26 -30.37
C ASP A 466 -19.12 -18.80 -29.67
N ALA A 467 -19.32 -19.80 -28.82
CA ALA A 467 -18.29 -20.52 -28.06
C ALA A 467 -18.14 -21.99 -28.50
N THR A 468 -18.61 -22.36 -29.70
CA THR A 468 -18.51 -23.75 -30.20
C THR A 468 -17.05 -24.19 -30.31
N GLY A 469 -16.71 -25.31 -29.66
CA GLY A 469 -15.33 -25.85 -29.62
C GLY A 469 -14.36 -25.08 -28.70
N ARG A 470 -14.88 -24.14 -27.89
CA ARG A 470 -14.10 -23.38 -26.90
C ARG A 470 -14.43 -23.85 -25.48
N VAL A 471 -13.50 -23.66 -24.56
CA VAL A 471 -13.70 -23.94 -23.13
C VAL A 471 -14.24 -22.68 -22.46
N VAL A 472 -15.38 -22.80 -21.78
CA VAL A 472 -16.03 -21.70 -21.06
C VAL A 472 -15.94 -21.96 -19.57
N MET A 473 -15.41 -21.00 -18.82
CA MET A 473 -15.22 -21.05 -17.37
C MET A 473 -15.83 -19.80 -16.71
N PRO A 474 -16.10 -19.82 -15.39
CA PRO A 474 -16.30 -18.59 -14.62
C PRO A 474 -15.03 -17.72 -14.66
N GLY A 475 -15.19 -16.43 -14.38
CA GLY A 475 -14.07 -15.53 -14.11
C GLY A 475 -13.18 -16.04 -12.97
N GLY A 476 -11.86 -15.94 -13.15
CA GLY A 476 -10.84 -16.30 -12.16
C GLY A 476 -11.00 -15.56 -10.84
N VAL A 477 -10.80 -16.25 -9.74
CA VAL A 477 -10.85 -15.69 -8.38
C VAL A 477 -9.52 -15.96 -7.71
N ASP A 478 -8.72 -14.91 -7.54
CA ASP A 478 -7.53 -14.94 -6.69
C ASP A 478 -7.94 -14.63 -5.24
N MET A 479 -7.46 -15.44 -4.29
CA MET A 479 -7.77 -15.28 -2.88
C MET A 479 -6.56 -14.90 -2.01
N HIS A 480 -5.37 -14.83 -2.59
CA HIS A 480 -4.14 -14.49 -1.88
C HIS A 480 -3.12 -13.83 -2.82
N CYS A 481 -3.16 -12.51 -2.87
CA CYS A 481 -2.20 -11.70 -3.60
C CYS A 481 -1.89 -10.40 -2.85
N HIS A 482 -0.79 -9.76 -3.22
CA HIS A 482 -0.44 -8.41 -2.80
C HIS A 482 -0.45 -7.47 -4.01
N ILE A 483 -1.48 -6.64 -4.09
CA ILE A 483 -1.85 -5.82 -5.25
C ILE A 483 -2.07 -4.34 -4.91
N ALA A 484 -2.36 -4.01 -3.64
CA ALA A 484 -2.69 -2.65 -3.22
C ALA A 484 -2.29 -2.36 -1.76
N GLY A 485 -1.83 -1.14 -1.49
CA GLY A 485 -1.60 -0.62 -0.13
C GLY A 485 -0.14 -0.26 0.15
N PRO A 486 0.16 0.23 1.37
CA PRO A 486 1.44 0.88 1.70
C PRO A 486 2.68 0.04 1.36
N SER A 487 2.67 -1.25 1.68
CA SER A 487 3.78 -2.17 1.40
C SER A 487 3.94 -2.44 -0.10
N VAL A 488 2.83 -2.59 -0.83
CA VAL A 488 2.86 -2.82 -2.28
C VAL A 488 3.39 -1.58 -3.00
N ASN A 489 3.01 -0.37 -2.58
CA ASN A 489 3.54 0.85 -3.20
C ASN A 489 5.04 1.05 -2.92
N ARG A 490 5.52 0.66 -1.73
CA ARG A 490 6.95 0.62 -1.41
C ARG A 490 7.70 -0.42 -2.23
N ALA A 491 7.10 -1.56 -2.55
CA ALA A 491 7.67 -2.53 -3.49
C ALA A 491 7.76 -1.97 -4.93
N ARG A 492 6.76 -1.20 -5.39
CA ARG A 492 6.85 -0.46 -6.66
C ARG A 492 8.02 0.53 -6.65
N ARG A 493 8.20 1.32 -5.57
CA ARG A 493 9.38 2.21 -5.39
C ARG A 493 10.71 1.45 -5.51
N LEU A 494 10.81 0.27 -4.87
CA LEU A 494 12.05 -0.54 -4.85
C LEU A 494 12.40 -1.11 -6.24
N ILE A 495 11.40 -1.59 -7.00
CA ILE A 495 11.59 -1.97 -8.41
C ILE A 495 11.96 -0.75 -9.26
N ALA A 496 11.43 0.43 -8.92
CA ALA A 496 11.69 1.66 -9.64
C ALA A 496 13.10 2.25 -9.44
N SER A 497 13.92 1.81 -8.49
CA SER A 497 15.34 2.26 -8.44
C SER A 497 16.28 1.32 -9.17
N ASP A 498 16.08 0.01 -8.99
CA ASP A 498 17.05 -0.96 -9.41
C ASP A 498 16.87 -1.30 -10.88
N SER A 499 17.75 -0.72 -11.72
CA SER A 499 17.79 -1.01 -13.15
C SER A 499 17.92 -2.49 -13.48
N SER A 500 18.45 -3.34 -12.57
CA SER A 500 18.43 -4.78 -12.74
C SER A 500 17.01 -5.33 -12.59
N LEU A 501 16.23 -4.93 -11.58
CA LEU A 501 14.82 -5.32 -11.43
C LEU A 501 13.91 -4.74 -12.53
N ARG A 502 14.28 -3.61 -13.13
CA ARG A 502 13.59 -3.05 -14.32
C ARG A 502 13.90 -3.80 -15.61
N SER A 503 15.15 -4.24 -15.80
CA SER A 503 15.62 -4.86 -17.05
C SER A 503 15.64 -6.40 -17.03
N GLN A 504 15.51 -7.01 -15.86
CA GLN A 504 15.40 -8.46 -15.68
C GLN A 504 13.97 -8.92 -15.88
N SER A 505 13.56 -8.93 -17.15
CA SER A 505 12.81 -10.07 -17.67
C SER A 505 12.89 -10.11 -19.19
N ASN A 506 12.80 -11.31 -19.77
CA ASN A 506 12.28 -11.48 -21.13
C ASN A 506 10.74 -11.45 -21.10
N ALA A 507 10.14 -10.60 -20.26
CA ALA A 507 8.71 -10.39 -20.14
C ALA A 507 8.42 -8.90 -20.35
N GLU A 508 7.27 -8.58 -20.91
CA GLU A 508 6.88 -7.22 -21.26
C GLU A 508 6.48 -6.36 -20.03
N TRP A 509 6.71 -6.86 -18.81
CA TRP A 509 5.91 -6.50 -17.64
C TRP A 509 6.69 -6.55 -16.30
N PRO A 510 6.70 -5.48 -15.47
CA PRO A 510 7.32 -5.50 -14.13
C PRO A 510 6.60 -6.45 -13.16
N ILE A 511 7.37 -7.02 -12.22
CA ILE A 511 6.93 -8.01 -11.22
C ILE A 511 5.77 -7.50 -10.37
N VAL A 512 5.86 -6.27 -9.84
CA VAL A 512 4.76 -5.58 -9.15
C VAL A 512 4.24 -4.47 -10.08
N PRO A 513 3.04 -4.59 -10.66
CA PRO A 513 2.50 -3.59 -11.57
C PRO A 513 2.01 -2.33 -10.84
N THR A 514 1.75 -1.27 -11.62
CA THR A 514 0.88 -0.16 -11.21
C THR A 514 -0.55 -0.67 -10.98
N THR A 515 -1.33 0.01 -10.15
CA THR A 515 -2.71 -0.39 -9.80
C THR A 515 -3.57 -0.70 -11.04
N GLU A 516 -3.52 0.16 -12.06
CA GLU A 516 -4.27 -0.03 -13.28
C GLU A 516 -3.77 -1.25 -14.07
N SER A 517 -2.45 -1.37 -14.24
CA SER A 517 -1.86 -2.49 -14.98
C SER A 517 -2.08 -3.82 -14.26
N THR A 518 -2.16 -3.85 -12.92
CA THR A 518 -2.57 -5.03 -12.16
C THR A 518 -3.98 -5.46 -12.55
N GLY A 519 -4.95 -4.55 -12.49
CA GLY A 519 -6.34 -4.84 -12.87
C GLY A 519 -6.47 -5.31 -14.31
N GLN A 520 -5.80 -4.63 -15.24
CA GLN A 520 -5.76 -4.99 -16.67
C GLN A 520 -5.14 -6.37 -16.91
N ARG A 521 -3.99 -6.69 -16.29
CA ARG A 521 -3.30 -7.97 -16.48
C ARG A 521 -4.07 -9.16 -15.91
N TYR A 522 -4.69 -9.02 -14.73
CA TYR A 522 -5.62 -10.05 -14.26
C TYR A 522 -6.82 -10.21 -15.21
N GLY A 523 -7.37 -9.10 -15.70
CA GLY A 523 -8.41 -9.09 -16.73
C GLY A 523 -8.00 -9.86 -17.98
N LEU A 524 -6.78 -9.61 -18.49
CA LEU A 524 -6.19 -10.33 -19.64
C LEU A 524 -5.97 -11.83 -19.38
N LEU A 525 -5.73 -12.26 -18.13
CA LEU A 525 -5.67 -13.69 -17.77
C LEU A 525 -7.06 -14.32 -17.55
N GLY A 526 -8.13 -13.52 -17.62
CA GLY A 526 -9.50 -13.95 -17.34
C GLY A 526 -9.81 -14.14 -15.86
N TYR A 527 -9.18 -13.33 -15.00
CA TYR A 527 -9.51 -13.16 -13.58
C TYR A 527 -10.36 -11.92 -13.38
N THR A 528 -11.39 -12.05 -12.54
CA THR A 528 -12.39 -10.99 -12.29
C THR A 528 -12.57 -10.68 -10.81
N THR A 529 -11.88 -11.38 -9.92
CA THR A 529 -11.89 -11.12 -8.47
C THR A 529 -10.51 -11.39 -7.87
N ALA A 530 -10.05 -10.54 -6.97
CA ALA A 530 -8.78 -10.69 -6.27
C ALA A 530 -8.86 -10.20 -4.82
N ILE A 531 -8.23 -10.91 -3.87
CA ILE A 531 -8.18 -10.50 -2.46
C ILE A 531 -6.75 -10.10 -2.08
N GLU A 532 -6.61 -8.85 -1.63
CA GLU A 532 -5.38 -8.33 -1.01
C GLU A 532 -5.20 -8.97 0.37
N ALA A 533 -4.05 -9.60 0.58
CA ALA A 533 -3.92 -10.58 1.64
C ALA A 533 -3.38 -10.04 2.96
N ALA A 534 -2.88 -8.79 3.03
CA ALA A 534 -2.27 -8.26 4.27
C ALA A 534 -2.31 -6.72 4.37
N ILE A 535 -3.32 -6.16 5.05
CA ILE A 535 -3.43 -4.72 5.33
C ILE A 535 -3.48 -4.44 6.83
N ALA A 536 -2.65 -3.51 7.30
CA ALA A 536 -2.71 -2.96 8.66
C ALA A 536 -3.93 -2.00 8.79
N PRO A 537 -4.62 -1.92 9.96
CA PRO A 537 -5.72 -0.98 10.17
C PRO A 537 -5.40 0.47 9.76
N SER A 538 -4.22 0.96 10.12
CA SER A 538 -3.70 2.28 9.71
C SER A 538 -3.54 2.46 8.18
N GLY A 539 -3.29 1.38 7.43
CA GLY A 539 -3.11 1.36 5.98
C GLY A 539 -4.39 1.15 5.15
N ALA A 540 -5.52 0.83 5.80
CA ALA A 540 -6.80 0.48 5.16
C ALA A 540 -7.24 1.48 4.08
N ARG A 541 -7.10 2.77 4.36
CA ARG A 541 -7.55 3.82 3.45
C ARG A 541 -6.69 3.99 2.20
N GLN A 542 -5.37 3.79 2.29
CA GLN A 542 -4.52 3.75 1.11
C GLN A 542 -4.91 2.56 0.22
N CYS A 543 -5.20 1.39 0.82
CA CYS A 543 -5.69 0.23 0.09
C CYS A 543 -6.99 0.55 -0.68
N HIS A 544 -7.97 1.21 -0.07
CA HIS A 544 -9.19 1.66 -0.75
C HIS A 544 -8.94 2.65 -1.90
N LEU A 545 -7.98 3.57 -1.76
CA LEU A 545 -7.60 4.50 -2.84
C LEU A 545 -6.92 3.76 -4.00
N GLU A 546 -5.97 2.87 -3.73
CA GLU A 546 -5.32 2.03 -4.76
C GLU A 546 -6.32 1.06 -5.42
N PHE A 547 -7.30 0.55 -4.66
CA PHE A 547 -8.43 -0.20 -5.19
C PHE A 547 -9.28 0.65 -6.14
N ALA A 548 -9.51 1.95 -5.88
CA ALA A 548 -10.21 2.81 -6.83
C ALA A 548 -9.46 2.97 -8.17
N ASP A 549 -8.14 2.77 -8.16
CA ASP A 549 -7.27 2.72 -9.35
C ASP A 549 -7.01 1.31 -9.91
N THR A 550 -7.62 0.27 -9.33
CA THR A 550 -7.49 -1.12 -9.80
C THR A 550 -8.77 -1.52 -10.54
N PRO A 551 -8.82 -1.41 -11.88
CA PRO A 551 -10.02 -1.72 -12.66
C PRO A 551 -10.25 -3.23 -12.76
N ILE A 552 -11.37 -3.60 -13.39
CA ILE A 552 -11.83 -4.94 -13.75
C ILE A 552 -12.21 -5.82 -12.56
N LEU A 553 -11.34 -5.90 -11.56
CA LEU A 553 -11.46 -6.78 -10.41
C LEU A 553 -12.54 -6.28 -9.46
N ASP A 554 -13.44 -7.18 -9.05
CA ASP A 554 -14.02 -7.04 -7.71
C ASP A 554 -12.93 -7.41 -6.69
N ARG A 555 -12.74 -6.62 -5.63
CA ARG A 555 -11.60 -6.82 -4.71
C ARG A 555 -11.93 -6.54 -3.26
N GLY A 556 -11.25 -7.18 -2.34
CA GLY A 556 -11.36 -6.94 -0.90
C GLY A 556 -10.00 -7.15 -0.24
N PHE A 557 -9.84 -6.79 1.04
CA PHE A 557 -8.59 -7.02 1.75
C PHE A 557 -8.77 -7.66 3.13
N LEU A 558 -7.75 -8.38 3.58
CA LEU A 558 -7.73 -9.02 4.89
C LEU A 558 -6.93 -8.18 5.91
N LEU A 559 -7.52 -7.99 7.10
CA LEU A 559 -7.01 -7.09 8.13
C LEU A 559 -6.03 -7.80 9.06
N LEU A 560 -4.80 -7.28 9.19
CA LEU A 560 -3.75 -7.81 10.04
C LEU A 560 -4.04 -7.53 11.52
N LEU A 561 -4.27 -8.59 12.31
CA LEU A 561 -4.60 -8.48 13.75
C LEU A 561 -3.70 -9.29 14.69
N ALA A 562 -2.89 -10.23 14.18
CA ALA A 562 -2.13 -11.17 15.02
C ALA A 562 -0.86 -10.60 15.69
N ASN A 563 -0.53 -9.33 15.46
CA ASN A 563 0.55 -8.59 16.13
C ASN A 563 0.06 -7.26 16.75
N HIS A 564 -1.25 -7.07 16.88
CA HIS A 564 -1.82 -5.80 17.31
C HIS A 564 -1.82 -5.66 18.85
N GLU A 565 -1.00 -4.75 19.38
CA GLU A 565 -0.73 -4.63 20.82
C GLU A 565 -1.98 -4.28 21.65
N LEU A 566 -2.95 -3.57 21.08
CA LEU A 566 -4.25 -3.30 21.72
C LEU A 566 -4.98 -4.62 22.05
N LEU A 567 -5.01 -5.55 21.10
CA LEU A 567 -5.60 -6.87 21.33
C LEU A 567 -4.77 -7.68 22.33
N PHE A 568 -3.45 -7.51 22.34
CA PHE A 568 -2.60 -8.13 23.35
C PHE A 568 -2.94 -7.66 24.77
N ASP A 569 -3.10 -6.35 24.96
CA ASP A 569 -3.48 -5.77 26.26
C ASP A 569 -4.85 -6.27 26.77
N LEU A 570 -5.84 -6.40 25.87
CA LEU A 570 -7.16 -6.94 26.21
C LEU A 570 -7.11 -8.44 26.55
N LEU A 571 -6.36 -9.23 25.78
CA LEU A 571 -6.21 -10.68 26.01
C LEU A 571 -5.38 -10.99 27.27
N GLU A 572 -4.48 -10.10 27.68
CA GLU A 572 -3.78 -10.18 28.97
C GLU A 572 -4.65 -9.80 30.18
N GLY A 573 -5.73 -9.04 29.93
CA GLY A 573 -6.77 -8.70 30.91
C GLY A 573 -7.89 -9.73 31.01
N ASP A 574 -7.89 -10.79 30.19
CA ASP A 574 -8.99 -11.75 30.01
C ASP A 574 -10.32 -11.10 29.52
N GLU A 575 -10.24 -9.97 28.79
CA GLU A 575 -11.38 -9.17 28.32
C GLU A 575 -11.90 -9.60 26.92
N ASP A 576 -12.05 -10.90 26.68
CA ASP A 576 -12.33 -11.49 25.35
C ASP A 576 -13.59 -10.95 24.65
N GLU A 577 -14.64 -10.61 25.39
CA GLU A 577 -15.87 -10.05 24.80
C GLU A 577 -15.63 -8.63 24.26
N LEU A 578 -14.90 -7.80 25.01
CA LEU A 578 -14.50 -6.46 24.57
C LEU A 578 -13.51 -6.56 23.41
N ALA A 579 -12.53 -7.47 23.47
CA ALA A 579 -11.60 -7.74 22.38
C ALA A 579 -12.35 -8.14 21.09
N ARG A 580 -13.39 -8.98 21.19
CA ARG A 580 -14.22 -9.37 20.04
C ARG A 580 -15.01 -8.18 19.49
N GLY A 581 -15.55 -7.34 20.36
CA GLY A 581 -16.18 -6.08 19.98
C GLY A 581 -15.22 -5.13 19.25
N VAL A 582 -13.96 -5.05 19.69
CA VAL A 582 -12.91 -4.27 19.02
C VAL A 582 -12.57 -4.84 17.64
N VAL A 583 -12.45 -6.16 17.49
CA VAL A 583 -12.25 -6.78 16.17
C VAL A 583 -13.42 -6.48 15.24
N ALA A 584 -14.67 -6.58 15.72
CA ALA A 584 -15.85 -6.22 14.92
C ALA A 584 -15.86 -4.74 14.52
N TRP A 585 -15.52 -3.83 15.45
CA TRP A 585 -15.40 -2.40 15.16
C TRP A 585 -14.30 -2.12 14.13
N LEU A 586 -13.11 -2.72 14.27
CA LEU A 586 -12.00 -2.57 13.33
C LEU A 586 -12.36 -3.06 11.92
N LEU A 587 -13.01 -4.22 11.80
CA LEU A 587 -13.47 -4.76 10.51
C LEU A 587 -14.46 -3.80 9.81
N HIS A 588 -15.47 -3.35 10.56
CA HIS A 588 -16.47 -2.39 10.06
C HIS A 588 -15.85 -1.03 9.70
N GLN A 589 -14.98 -0.49 10.56
CA GLN A 589 -14.38 0.83 10.36
C GLN A 589 -13.45 0.86 9.15
N THR A 590 -12.61 -0.16 9.00
CA THR A 590 -11.67 -0.27 7.87
C THR A 590 -12.35 -0.63 6.55
N GLY A 591 -13.58 -1.17 6.59
CA GLY A 591 -14.21 -1.76 5.41
C GLY A 591 -13.38 -2.89 4.82
N SER A 592 -12.90 -3.79 5.69
CA SER A 592 -12.13 -4.98 5.29
C SER A 592 -13.06 -6.17 4.98
N PHE A 593 -12.51 -7.22 4.37
CA PHE A 593 -13.23 -8.44 3.98
C PHE A 593 -13.14 -9.56 5.03
N GLY A 594 -12.09 -9.58 5.85
CA GLY A 594 -11.85 -10.65 6.82
C GLY A 594 -10.60 -10.44 7.65
N ILE A 595 -10.23 -11.44 8.45
CA ILE A 595 -9.12 -11.39 9.41
C ILE A 595 -7.90 -12.13 8.85
N LYS A 596 -6.72 -11.48 8.88
CA LYS A 596 -5.40 -12.06 8.60
C LYS A 596 -4.57 -12.15 9.89
N GLY A 597 -3.97 -13.32 10.12
CA GLY A 597 -2.81 -13.47 10.99
C GLY A 597 -1.55 -13.70 10.15
N VAL A 598 -0.48 -12.95 10.44
CA VAL A 598 0.88 -13.15 9.91
C VAL A 598 1.84 -13.21 11.08
N ASN A 599 2.75 -14.20 11.08
CA ASN A 599 3.71 -14.53 12.13
C ASN A 599 3.21 -14.10 13.54
N PRO A 600 2.16 -14.75 14.09
CA PRO A 600 1.46 -14.29 15.30
C PRO A 600 2.41 -14.07 16.47
N GLY A 601 2.44 -12.84 17.00
CA GLY A 601 3.39 -12.41 18.03
C GLY A 601 4.87 -12.30 17.62
N GLY A 602 5.26 -12.82 16.46
CA GLY A 602 6.66 -12.85 15.98
C GLY A 602 7.22 -11.48 15.63
N VAL A 603 6.40 -10.59 15.05
CA VAL A 603 6.85 -9.21 14.75
C VAL A 603 7.13 -8.44 16.04
N SER A 604 6.24 -8.54 17.02
CA SER A 604 6.44 -7.93 18.35
C SER A 604 7.65 -8.53 19.07
N HIS A 605 7.85 -9.86 18.98
CA HIS A 605 9.02 -10.55 19.52
C HIS A 605 10.34 -10.08 18.87
N TRP A 606 10.41 -10.04 17.54
CA TRP A 606 11.59 -9.63 16.78
C TRP A 606 11.99 -8.19 17.08
N LEU A 607 11.03 -7.26 17.11
CA LEU A 607 11.27 -5.86 17.47
C LEU A 607 11.75 -5.67 18.92
N SER A 608 11.44 -6.60 19.81
CA SER A 608 11.82 -6.54 21.24
C SER A 608 13.14 -7.25 21.57
N THR A 609 13.63 -8.12 20.69
CA THR A 609 14.75 -9.03 20.99
C THR A 609 15.83 -9.08 19.91
N ALA A 610 15.51 -8.68 18.67
CA ALA A 610 16.24 -8.97 17.44
C ALA A 610 16.42 -10.49 17.13
N GLU A 611 15.72 -11.37 17.86
CA GLU A 611 15.74 -12.83 17.69
C GLU A 611 14.45 -13.35 17.01
N ALA A 612 14.48 -14.63 16.64
CA ALA A 612 13.41 -15.32 15.92
C ALA A 612 12.44 -16.01 16.89
N LEU A 613 11.13 -15.89 16.67
CA LEU A 613 10.14 -16.51 17.56
C LEU A 613 10.04 -18.02 17.31
N THR A 614 10.66 -18.80 18.19
CA THR A 614 10.79 -20.27 18.06
C THR A 614 9.66 -21.08 18.69
N SER A 615 8.79 -20.48 19.53
CA SER A 615 7.74 -21.21 20.26
C SER A 615 6.36 -20.60 20.09
N PHE A 616 5.44 -21.40 19.55
CA PHE A 616 4.03 -21.04 19.38
C PHE A 616 3.26 -20.94 20.70
N SER A 617 3.68 -21.70 21.72
CA SER A 617 2.95 -21.82 23.00
C SER A 617 3.59 -21.03 24.17
N ALA A 618 4.81 -20.50 24.02
CA ALA A 618 5.46 -19.69 25.07
C ALA A 618 4.92 -18.25 25.12
N PRO A 619 4.92 -17.58 26.29
CA PRO A 619 4.61 -16.17 26.39
C PRO A 619 5.59 -15.29 25.61
N LEU A 620 5.11 -14.17 25.07
CA LEU A 620 5.94 -13.16 24.42
C LEU A 620 6.82 -12.40 25.45
N PRO A 621 7.99 -11.86 25.05
CA PRO A 621 8.87 -11.10 25.95
C PRO A 621 8.14 -9.94 26.63
N GLY A 622 8.26 -9.83 27.95
CA GLY A 622 7.57 -8.79 28.75
C GLY A 622 6.05 -8.97 28.88
N ARG A 623 5.47 -9.98 28.24
CA ARG A 623 4.02 -10.22 28.12
C ARG A 623 3.61 -11.58 28.72
N LYS A 624 2.31 -11.74 28.98
CA LYS A 624 1.70 -12.98 29.51
C LYS A 624 1.05 -13.83 28.43
N ILE A 625 0.63 -13.23 27.31
CA ILE A 625 0.03 -13.93 26.16
C ILE A 625 1.09 -14.67 25.34
N SER A 626 0.65 -15.75 24.68
CA SER A 626 1.41 -16.52 23.69
C SER A 626 0.79 -16.40 22.29
N PRO A 627 1.54 -16.67 21.21
CA PRO A 627 1.00 -16.76 19.85
C PRO A 627 -0.24 -17.63 19.75
N ARG A 628 -0.20 -18.80 20.40
CA ARG A 628 -1.33 -19.73 20.51
C ARG A 628 -2.62 -19.05 20.97
N ARG A 629 -2.56 -18.30 22.08
CA ARG A 629 -3.73 -17.60 22.65
C ARG A 629 -4.33 -16.57 21.68
N VAL A 630 -3.48 -15.87 20.93
CA VAL A 630 -3.88 -14.89 19.92
C VAL A 630 -4.60 -15.58 18.76
N VAL A 631 -4.04 -16.67 18.22
CA VAL A 631 -4.62 -17.38 17.07
C VAL A 631 -5.93 -18.10 17.44
N GLU A 632 -5.98 -18.75 18.62
CA GLU A 632 -7.22 -19.37 19.16
C GLU A 632 -8.34 -18.32 19.30
N PHE A 633 -8.02 -17.13 19.83
CA PHE A 633 -8.96 -16.02 19.95
C PHE A 633 -9.47 -15.49 18.59
N LEU A 634 -8.56 -15.30 17.62
CA LEU A 634 -8.92 -14.76 16.30
C LEU A 634 -9.79 -15.75 15.49
N ALA A 635 -9.51 -17.05 15.57
CA ALA A 635 -10.32 -18.09 14.91
C ALA A 635 -11.73 -18.17 15.52
N HIS A 636 -11.82 -18.23 16.85
CA HIS A 636 -13.10 -18.20 17.56
C HIS A 636 -13.89 -16.92 17.27
N THR A 637 -13.21 -15.78 17.14
CA THR A 637 -13.81 -14.50 16.75
C THR A 637 -14.37 -14.52 15.33
N ALA A 638 -13.65 -15.06 14.35
CA ALA A 638 -14.12 -15.18 12.98
C ALA A 638 -15.40 -16.05 12.85
N ASP A 639 -15.47 -17.16 13.58
CA ASP A 639 -16.67 -18.00 13.64
C ASP A 639 -17.81 -17.32 14.40
N THR A 640 -17.54 -16.65 15.54
CA THR A 640 -18.56 -15.97 16.35
C THR A 640 -19.19 -14.79 15.61
N LEU A 641 -18.39 -14.01 14.86
CA LEU A 641 -18.86 -12.91 14.03
C LEU A 641 -19.52 -13.38 12.71
N GLN A 642 -19.60 -14.69 12.47
CA GLN A 642 -20.18 -15.28 11.26
C GLN A 642 -19.55 -14.70 9.98
N LEU A 643 -18.22 -14.60 9.98
CA LEU A 643 -17.48 -14.11 8.81
C LEU A 643 -17.57 -15.13 7.66
N PRO A 644 -17.77 -14.66 6.40
CA PRO A 644 -17.88 -15.53 5.24
C PRO A 644 -16.59 -16.34 5.06
N HIS A 645 -15.44 -15.67 5.05
CA HIS A 645 -14.12 -16.27 5.09
C HIS A 645 -13.67 -16.52 6.55
N PRO A 646 -13.06 -17.68 6.86
CA PRO A 646 -12.47 -17.96 8.18
C PRO A 646 -11.21 -17.12 8.47
N LEU A 647 -10.59 -17.34 9.63
CA LEU A 647 -9.24 -16.82 9.91
C LEU A 647 -8.26 -17.28 8.82
N HIS A 648 -7.65 -16.32 8.14
CA HIS A 648 -6.60 -16.55 7.17
C HIS A 648 -5.24 -16.42 7.87
N LEU A 649 -4.39 -17.45 7.81
CA LEU A 649 -3.25 -17.59 8.72
C LEU A 649 -1.95 -17.98 8.01
N HIS A 650 -0.98 -17.06 8.03
CA HIS A 650 0.45 -17.31 7.83
C HIS A 650 1.04 -17.70 9.21
N VAL A 651 1.65 -18.87 9.30
CA VAL A 651 2.12 -19.45 10.58
C VAL A 651 3.54 -18.96 10.92
N ASN A 652 3.96 -19.05 12.18
CA ASN A 652 5.34 -18.75 12.59
C ASN A 652 6.37 -19.63 11.85
N GLN A 653 7.63 -19.19 11.80
CA GLN A 653 8.77 -19.88 11.17
C GLN A 653 8.60 -20.14 9.64
N LEU A 654 8.06 -19.17 8.90
CA LEU A 654 8.02 -19.21 7.43
C LEU A 654 9.41 -19.54 6.84
N GLY A 655 9.47 -20.49 5.90
CA GLY A 655 10.69 -20.77 5.15
C GLY A 655 11.81 -21.51 5.91
N VAL A 656 11.62 -21.87 7.18
CA VAL A 656 12.62 -22.57 8.01
C VAL A 656 12.49 -24.10 7.82
N PRO A 657 13.59 -24.84 7.56
CA PRO A 657 13.57 -26.32 7.57
C PRO A 657 13.01 -26.87 8.89
N GLY A 658 12.11 -27.85 8.81
CA GLY A 658 11.40 -28.42 9.97
C GLY A 658 10.09 -27.70 10.34
N ASN A 659 9.77 -26.55 9.74
CA ASN A 659 8.58 -25.75 10.10
C ASN A 659 7.21 -26.44 9.87
N ILE A 660 7.17 -27.58 9.18
CA ILE A 660 5.97 -28.41 9.12
C ILE A 660 5.49 -28.82 10.52
N ASP A 661 6.38 -28.97 11.50
CA ASP A 661 6.00 -29.36 12.87
C ASP A 661 5.18 -28.28 13.57
N VAL A 662 5.63 -27.01 13.54
CA VAL A 662 4.88 -25.89 14.11
C VAL A 662 3.61 -25.59 13.31
N THR A 663 3.65 -25.74 11.97
CA THR A 663 2.46 -25.59 11.11
C THR A 663 1.34 -26.55 11.51
N LEU A 664 1.69 -27.81 11.77
CA LEU A 664 0.74 -28.82 12.23
C LEU A 664 0.37 -28.66 13.72
N GLU A 665 1.24 -28.12 14.58
CA GLU A 665 0.87 -27.74 15.96
C GLU A 665 -0.19 -26.63 15.95
N THR A 666 0.06 -25.54 15.22
CA THR A 666 -0.83 -24.39 15.11
C THR A 666 -2.20 -24.77 14.55
N SER A 667 -2.26 -25.54 13.46
CA SER A 667 -3.54 -25.99 12.90
C SER A 667 -4.32 -26.91 13.88
N ARG A 668 -3.64 -27.80 14.62
CA ARG A 668 -4.30 -28.64 15.65
C ARG A 668 -4.82 -27.83 16.83
N ALA A 669 -4.17 -26.71 17.19
CA ALA A 669 -4.69 -25.81 18.23
C ALA A 669 -6.04 -25.18 17.85
N LEU A 670 -6.36 -25.12 16.55
CA LEU A 670 -7.61 -24.59 16.00
C LEU A 670 -8.63 -25.69 15.64
N SER A 671 -8.43 -26.94 16.09
CA SER A 671 -9.37 -28.03 15.81
C SER A 671 -10.79 -27.67 16.29
N GLY A 672 -11.78 -27.81 15.41
CA GLY A 672 -13.16 -27.36 15.64
C GLY A 672 -13.47 -25.91 15.24
N HIS A 673 -12.48 -25.14 14.79
CA HIS A 673 -12.65 -23.81 14.20
C HIS A 673 -12.25 -23.80 12.73
N ARG A 674 -13.02 -23.11 11.89
CA ARG A 674 -12.67 -22.96 10.47
C ARG A 674 -11.42 -22.09 10.34
N HIS A 675 -10.44 -22.55 9.57
CA HIS A 675 -9.24 -21.76 9.29
C HIS A 675 -8.67 -22.04 7.89
N HIS A 676 -8.03 -21.02 7.33
CA HIS A 676 -7.35 -21.07 6.05
C HIS A 676 -5.85 -20.86 6.27
N LEU A 677 -5.03 -21.85 5.90
CA LEU A 677 -3.57 -21.76 6.01
C LEU A 677 -3.01 -21.17 4.72
N ALA A 678 -2.28 -20.08 4.86
CA ALA A 678 -1.81 -19.29 3.75
C ALA A 678 -0.53 -19.90 3.14
N HIS A 679 -0.35 -19.81 1.81
CA HIS A 679 0.89 -20.11 1.08
C HIS A 679 1.70 -21.31 1.63
N VAL A 680 1.05 -22.46 1.78
CA VAL A 680 1.55 -23.58 2.61
C VAL A 680 2.75 -24.32 2.04
N GLN A 681 3.17 -24.02 0.80
CA GLN A 681 4.47 -24.42 0.24
C GLN A 681 5.59 -24.00 1.19
N PHE A 682 5.61 -22.74 1.64
CA PHE A 682 6.63 -22.19 2.55
C PHE A 682 6.55 -22.73 3.99
N HIS A 683 5.46 -23.43 4.33
CA HIS A 683 5.18 -24.05 5.63
C HIS A 683 5.27 -25.60 5.62
N SER A 684 5.65 -26.18 4.48
CA SER A 684 5.73 -27.62 4.27
C SER A 684 7.18 -28.11 4.20
N TYR A 685 8.07 -27.56 5.04
CA TYR A 685 9.50 -27.92 5.01
C TYR A 685 9.82 -28.99 6.05
N GLY A 686 10.27 -30.14 5.58
CA GLY A 686 10.76 -31.24 6.42
C GLY A 686 12.26 -31.15 6.68
N GLU A 687 12.70 -31.87 7.70
CA GLU A 687 14.11 -32.06 8.06
C GLU A 687 14.29 -33.56 8.34
N ASP A 688 15.39 -34.16 7.85
CA ASP A 688 15.73 -35.56 8.15
C ASP A 688 16.59 -35.71 9.41
N ASP A 689 16.83 -36.95 9.87
CA ASP A 689 17.64 -37.25 11.07
C ASP A 689 19.07 -36.66 11.04
N SER A 690 19.55 -36.17 9.89
CA SER A 690 20.86 -35.53 9.72
C SER A 690 20.81 -34.00 9.67
N GLY A 691 19.64 -33.39 9.85
CA GLY A 691 19.43 -31.93 9.76
C GLY A 691 19.30 -31.42 8.32
N ASP A 692 18.97 -32.31 7.37
CA ASP A 692 19.05 -32.01 5.94
C ASP A 692 17.64 -31.76 5.35
N PHE A 693 17.48 -30.65 4.60
CA PHE A 693 16.17 -30.18 4.12
C PHE A 693 15.50 -31.16 3.13
N THR A 694 14.22 -31.46 3.39
CA THR A 694 13.33 -32.37 2.64
C THR A 694 11.91 -31.79 2.46
N SER A 695 11.09 -32.42 1.62
CA SER A 695 9.67 -32.08 1.48
C SER A 695 8.84 -32.57 2.67
N GLY A 696 7.97 -31.70 3.20
CA GLY A 696 6.93 -32.02 4.18
C GLY A 696 5.53 -32.14 3.56
N ALA A 697 5.38 -32.05 2.23
CA ALA A 697 4.10 -31.96 1.54
C ALA A 697 3.13 -33.13 1.86
N GLU A 698 3.64 -34.35 1.95
CA GLU A 698 2.83 -35.53 2.29
C GLU A 698 2.23 -35.43 3.71
N ARG A 699 3.03 -35.01 4.70
CA ARG A 699 2.57 -34.78 6.08
C ARG A 699 1.50 -33.69 6.16
N PHE A 700 1.63 -32.64 5.33
CA PHE A 700 0.63 -31.58 5.24
C PHE A 700 -0.68 -32.09 4.63
N ILE A 701 -0.61 -32.83 3.52
CA ILE A 701 -1.80 -33.37 2.84
C ILE A 701 -2.51 -34.45 3.67
N GLU A 702 -1.78 -35.28 4.41
CA GLU A 702 -2.37 -36.19 5.41
C GLU A 702 -3.18 -35.42 6.47
N HIS A 703 -2.62 -34.32 6.99
CA HIS A 703 -3.32 -33.47 7.96
C HIS A 703 -4.52 -32.76 7.33
N LEU A 704 -4.40 -32.21 6.12
CA LEU A 704 -5.52 -31.62 5.38
C LEU A 704 -6.65 -32.65 5.19
N HIS A 705 -6.34 -33.88 4.77
CA HIS A 705 -7.36 -34.93 4.61
C HIS A 705 -7.99 -35.36 5.94
N ALA A 706 -7.26 -35.30 7.06
CA ALA A 706 -7.77 -35.67 8.39
C ALA A 706 -8.68 -34.61 9.04
N ASN A 707 -8.56 -33.33 8.67
CA ASN A 707 -9.25 -32.22 9.33
C ASN A 707 -10.11 -31.44 8.30
N PRO A 708 -11.43 -31.69 8.22
CA PRO A 708 -12.31 -31.10 7.21
C PRO A 708 -12.55 -29.58 7.37
N GLU A 709 -12.25 -29.02 8.55
CA GLU A 709 -12.32 -27.57 8.82
C GLU A 709 -11.17 -26.76 8.21
N VAL A 710 -10.13 -27.45 7.70
CA VAL A 710 -8.91 -26.85 7.16
C VAL A 710 -9.01 -26.65 5.66
N THR A 711 -8.63 -25.47 5.20
CA THR A 711 -8.36 -25.14 3.79
C THR A 711 -6.99 -24.48 3.68
N ALA A 712 -6.38 -24.46 2.49
CA ALA A 712 -5.09 -23.80 2.30
C ALA A 712 -4.89 -23.30 0.87
N ASP A 713 -4.12 -22.23 0.67
CA ASP A 713 -3.59 -21.86 -0.64
C ASP A 713 -2.11 -22.26 -0.75
N VAL A 714 -1.62 -22.61 -1.95
CA VAL A 714 -0.30 -23.24 -2.07
C VAL A 714 0.87 -22.27 -1.92
N GLY A 715 0.83 -21.09 -2.54
CA GLY A 715 1.99 -20.19 -2.60
C GLY A 715 3.12 -20.77 -3.44
N GLN A 716 2.82 -21.20 -4.67
CA GLN A 716 3.79 -21.87 -5.54
C GLN A 716 5.00 -20.98 -5.85
N VAL A 717 6.20 -21.47 -5.52
CA VAL A 717 7.47 -20.91 -6.01
C VAL A 717 7.66 -21.20 -7.50
N MET A 718 7.87 -20.16 -8.30
CA MET A 718 8.14 -20.24 -9.74
C MET A 718 9.57 -19.81 -10.04
N PHE A 719 10.27 -20.53 -10.92
CA PHE A 719 11.66 -20.18 -11.25
C PHE A 719 11.75 -18.88 -12.05
N GLY A 720 12.72 -18.03 -11.69
CA GLY A 720 12.90 -16.69 -12.24
C GLY A 720 12.91 -15.62 -11.14
N ASP A 721 12.75 -14.37 -11.54
CA ASP A 721 12.76 -13.22 -10.63
C ASP A 721 11.42 -13.08 -9.91
N ALA A 722 11.51 -12.77 -8.62
CA ALA A 722 10.39 -12.56 -7.71
C ALA A 722 10.72 -11.38 -6.77
N LEU A 723 9.74 -10.96 -5.99
CA LEU A 723 9.94 -9.99 -4.93
C LEU A 723 9.13 -10.47 -3.74
N THR A 724 9.78 -10.70 -2.60
CA THR A 724 9.07 -11.01 -1.37
C THR A 724 8.68 -9.71 -0.68
N LEU A 725 7.43 -9.66 -0.24
CA LEU A 725 6.88 -8.60 0.60
C LEU A 725 5.86 -9.23 1.55
N THR A 726 6.12 -9.16 2.84
CA THR A 726 5.25 -9.75 3.86
C THR A 726 5.22 -8.92 5.13
N ALA A 727 4.15 -9.08 5.91
CA ALA A 727 4.07 -8.53 7.26
C ALA A 727 4.98 -9.28 8.26
N ASP A 728 5.55 -10.41 7.85
CA ASP A 728 6.61 -11.11 8.59
C ASP A 728 7.97 -10.43 8.36
N ALA A 729 8.19 -9.28 9.01
CA ALA A 729 9.44 -8.52 8.89
C ALA A 729 10.69 -9.30 9.38
N GLU A 730 10.51 -10.33 10.20
CA GLU A 730 11.57 -11.16 10.77
C GLU A 730 12.28 -12.00 9.69
N VAL A 731 11.50 -12.73 8.88
CA VAL A 731 12.04 -13.59 7.80
C VAL A 731 12.68 -12.77 6.68
N GLU A 732 12.11 -11.60 6.35
CA GLU A 732 12.67 -10.71 5.33
C GLU A 732 13.99 -10.08 5.80
N TYR A 733 14.11 -9.71 7.08
CA TYR A 733 15.38 -9.28 7.67
C TYR A 733 16.44 -10.41 7.66
N PHE A 734 16.02 -11.67 7.81
CA PHE A 734 16.91 -12.82 7.64
C PHE A 734 17.36 -13.01 6.18
N LEU A 735 16.44 -12.92 5.21
CA LEU A 735 16.76 -12.97 3.78
C LEU A 735 17.69 -11.82 3.35
N TRP A 736 17.51 -10.63 3.88
CA TRP A 736 18.42 -9.50 3.68
C TRP A 736 19.84 -9.80 4.19
N LYS A 737 19.98 -10.33 5.42
CA LYS A 737 21.28 -10.74 5.98
C LYS A 737 21.98 -11.82 5.15
N LEU A 738 21.23 -12.70 4.47
CA LEU A 738 21.79 -13.74 3.59
C LEU A 738 22.18 -13.23 2.20
N THR A 739 21.39 -12.34 1.61
CA THR A 739 21.51 -11.96 0.19
C THR A 739 22.23 -10.63 -0.04
N GLY A 740 22.13 -9.69 0.90
CA GLY A 740 22.65 -8.33 0.75
C GLY A 740 21.96 -7.50 -0.34
N LYS A 741 20.80 -7.94 -0.85
CA LYS A 741 20.01 -7.22 -1.87
C LYS A 741 19.35 -5.94 -1.30
N PRO A 742 18.86 -5.03 -2.15
CA PRO A 742 18.06 -3.88 -1.71
C PRO A 742 16.89 -4.32 -0.83
N TYR A 743 16.63 -3.61 0.27
CA TYR A 743 15.70 -4.03 1.32
C TYR A 743 14.96 -2.83 1.91
N VAL A 744 13.65 -2.98 2.12
CA VAL A 744 12.82 -1.99 2.83
C VAL A 744 12.18 -2.65 4.04
N ASN A 745 12.28 -2.01 5.20
CA ASN A 745 11.62 -2.39 6.43
C ASN A 745 10.79 -1.23 6.97
N VAL A 746 9.53 -1.50 7.28
CA VAL A 746 8.58 -0.54 7.83
C VAL A 746 8.00 -1.10 9.12
N GLU A 747 8.11 -0.35 10.21
CA GLU A 747 7.44 -0.67 11.48
C GLU A 747 6.14 0.15 11.57
N VAL A 748 5.00 -0.54 11.69
CA VAL A 748 3.66 0.04 11.51
C VAL A 748 2.92 0.13 12.84
N ASP A 749 3.03 1.31 13.45
CA ASP A 749 2.45 1.71 14.74
C ASP A 749 2.62 0.62 15.80
N LEU A 750 1.53 0.23 16.46
CA LEU A 750 1.44 -0.89 17.40
C LEU A 750 0.50 -1.97 16.82
N GLU A 751 0.56 -2.12 15.49
CA GLU A 751 -0.33 -2.97 14.70
C GLU A 751 0.44 -4.13 14.07
N THR A 752 1.56 -3.83 13.38
CA THR A 752 2.33 -4.81 12.61
C THR A 752 3.69 -4.25 12.15
N GLY A 753 4.36 -4.94 11.21
CA GLY A 753 5.52 -4.45 10.47
C GLY A 753 5.50 -5.01 9.04
N CYS A 754 6.49 -4.69 8.23
CA CYS A 754 6.68 -5.25 6.90
C CYS A 754 8.15 -5.28 6.50
N GLY A 755 8.56 -6.32 5.76
CA GLY A 755 9.82 -6.37 5.03
C GLY A 755 9.55 -6.56 3.53
N ILE A 756 10.47 -6.07 2.68
CA ILE A 756 10.38 -6.13 1.22
C ILE A 756 11.78 -6.37 0.64
N ILE A 757 11.99 -7.44 -0.14
CA ILE A 757 13.28 -7.77 -0.77
C ILE A 757 13.13 -8.50 -2.12
N PRO A 758 13.97 -8.23 -3.14
CA PRO A 758 13.95 -8.99 -4.39
C PRO A 758 14.57 -10.39 -4.24
N VAL A 759 13.98 -11.42 -4.87
CA VAL A 759 14.46 -12.82 -4.81
C VAL A 759 14.64 -13.36 -6.24
N GLU A 760 15.59 -14.28 -6.45
CA GLU A 760 15.78 -14.98 -7.73
C GLU A 760 15.69 -16.50 -7.50
N TYR A 761 14.57 -17.11 -7.89
CA TYR A 761 14.36 -18.55 -7.75
C TYR A 761 15.05 -19.32 -8.88
N ARG A 762 16.34 -19.56 -8.70
CA ARG A 762 17.16 -20.37 -9.62
C ARG A 762 16.86 -21.87 -9.61
N ASN A 763 16.66 -22.47 -10.79
CA ASN A 763 16.49 -23.92 -10.95
C ASN A 763 17.73 -24.76 -10.64
N ASP A 764 18.93 -24.17 -10.61
CA ASP A 764 20.16 -24.86 -10.19
C ASP A 764 20.41 -24.81 -8.67
N SER A 765 19.61 -24.04 -7.92
CA SER A 765 19.65 -23.99 -6.46
C SER A 765 18.98 -25.22 -5.85
N ARG A 766 19.63 -25.88 -4.88
CA ARG A 766 19.02 -26.97 -4.10
C ARG A 766 17.78 -26.48 -3.35
N MET A 767 17.86 -25.29 -2.74
CA MET A 767 16.77 -24.70 -1.97
C MET A 767 15.57 -24.42 -2.88
N HIS A 768 15.76 -23.59 -3.91
CA HIS A 768 14.65 -23.14 -4.76
C HIS A 768 14.04 -24.30 -5.58
N THR A 769 14.83 -25.30 -5.99
CA THR A 769 14.29 -26.51 -6.62
C THR A 769 13.39 -27.29 -5.67
N MET A 770 13.78 -27.44 -4.41
CA MET A 770 12.95 -28.10 -3.42
C MET A 770 11.66 -27.29 -3.18
N GLN A 771 11.75 -25.96 -3.12
CA GLN A 771 10.58 -25.09 -2.94
C GLN A 771 9.57 -25.23 -4.09
N TRP A 772 10.04 -25.11 -5.34
CA TRP A 772 9.23 -25.35 -6.54
C TRP A 772 8.60 -26.75 -6.53
N ALA A 773 9.37 -27.78 -6.17
CA ALA A 773 8.88 -29.14 -6.13
C ALA A 773 7.80 -29.37 -5.07
N ILE A 774 7.97 -28.83 -3.85
CA ILE A 774 6.99 -28.94 -2.74
C ILE A 774 5.63 -28.40 -3.17
N GLY A 775 5.57 -27.26 -3.86
CA GLY A 775 4.32 -26.69 -4.35
C GLY A 775 3.57 -27.62 -5.32
N LEU A 776 4.30 -28.21 -6.28
CA LEU A 776 3.72 -29.18 -7.22
C LEU A 776 3.31 -30.49 -6.52
N GLU A 777 4.05 -30.95 -5.53
CA GLU A 777 3.68 -32.11 -4.71
C GLU A 777 2.39 -31.88 -3.96
N LEU A 778 2.20 -30.71 -3.33
CA LEU A 778 0.97 -30.36 -2.62
C LEU A 778 -0.26 -30.48 -3.53
N PHE A 779 -0.21 -29.89 -4.73
CA PHE A 779 -1.29 -30.03 -5.72
C PHE A 779 -1.51 -31.48 -6.15
N LEU A 780 -0.45 -32.19 -6.53
CA LEU A 780 -0.55 -33.53 -7.13
C LEU A 780 -0.91 -34.61 -6.09
N LEU A 781 -0.58 -34.44 -4.80
CA LEU A 781 -0.99 -35.31 -3.69
C LEU A 781 -2.43 -35.04 -3.23
N CYS A 782 -2.92 -33.80 -3.36
CA CYS A 782 -4.25 -33.42 -2.89
C CYS A 782 -5.36 -33.97 -3.80
N ASN A 783 -6.11 -34.97 -3.32
CA ASN A 783 -7.23 -35.54 -4.06
C ASN A 783 -8.53 -34.70 -3.95
N ASP A 784 -8.49 -33.60 -3.19
CA ASP A 784 -9.63 -32.71 -2.95
C ASP A 784 -9.30 -31.26 -3.34
N PRO A 785 -9.42 -30.89 -4.63
CA PRO A 785 -9.08 -29.55 -5.12
C PRO A 785 -9.95 -28.44 -4.52
N TRP A 786 -11.07 -28.76 -3.85
CA TRP A 786 -11.93 -27.77 -3.21
C TRP A 786 -11.31 -27.10 -1.97
N ARG A 787 -10.22 -27.66 -1.44
CA ARG A 787 -9.55 -27.16 -0.23
C ARG A 787 -8.10 -26.73 -0.47
N LEU A 788 -7.62 -26.80 -1.72
CA LEU A 788 -6.27 -26.39 -2.11
C LEU A 788 -6.26 -25.49 -3.38
N PRO A 789 -6.84 -24.27 -3.31
CA PRO A 789 -6.76 -23.25 -4.35
C PRO A 789 -5.33 -22.92 -4.82
N LEU A 790 -5.25 -22.42 -6.05
CA LEU A 790 -4.02 -21.99 -6.71
C LEU A 790 -3.66 -20.55 -6.33
N SER A 791 -2.41 -20.35 -5.91
CA SER A 791 -1.78 -19.06 -5.65
C SER A 791 -0.27 -19.17 -5.90
N THR A 792 0.39 -18.06 -6.20
CA THR A 792 1.86 -17.92 -6.13
C THR A 792 2.28 -17.02 -4.95
N ASP A 793 1.36 -16.76 -4.02
CA ASP A 793 1.54 -15.78 -2.95
C ASP A 793 2.02 -14.44 -3.52
N HIS A 794 1.30 -13.92 -4.54
CA HIS A 794 1.88 -12.92 -5.44
C HIS A 794 2.36 -11.68 -4.66
N PRO A 795 3.63 -11.24 -4.78
CA PRO A 795 4.70 -11.69 -5.69
C PRO A 795 5.76 -12.63 -5.05
N ASN A 796 5.58 -13.06 -3.80
CA ASN A 796 6.53 -13.80 -2.96
C ASN A 796 7.05 -15.09 -3.59
N GLY A 797 6.16 -16.02 -3.98
CA GLY A 797 6.52 -17.25 -4.69
C GLY A 797 6.71 -17.02 -6.19
N GLY A 798 6.02 -16.02 -6.73
CA GLY A 798 6.20 -15.53 -8.09
C GLY A 798 5.10 -14.58 -8.54
N SER A 799 5.27 -13.97 -9.71
CA SER A 799 4.23 -13.14 -10.32
C SER A 799 2.97 -13.94 -10.64
N PHE A 800 1.77 -13.37 -10.47
CA PHE A 800 0.51 -13.98 -10.92
C PHE A 800 0.49 -14.25 -12.43
N LEU A 801 1.34 -13.55 -13.21
CA LEU A 801 1.58 -13.81 -14.63
C LEU A 801 2.15 -15.22 -14.91
N ALA A 802 2.64 -15.92 -13.88
CA ALA A 802 3.09 -17.30 -13.96
C ALA A 802 1.96 -18.35 -13.82
N TYR A 803 0.71 -17.95 -13.51
CA TYR A 803 -0.43 -18.86 -13.39
C TYR A 803 -0.63 -19.76 -14.64
N PRO A 804 -0.55 -19.28 -15.90
CA PRO A 804 -0.63 -20.16 -17.07
C PRO A 804 0.47 -21.22 -17.13
N THR A 805 1.71 -20.85 -16.76
CA THR A 805 2.88 -21.76 -16.75
C THR A 805 2.75 -22.80 -15.63
N LEU A 806 2.19 -22.42 -14.47
CA LEU A 806 1.87 -23.36 -13.39
C LEU A 806 0.74 -24.32 -13.80
N ILE A 807 -0.35 -23.80 -14.36
CA ILE A 807 -1.46 -24.61 -14.86
C ILE A 807 -0.96 -25.62 -15.91
N ALA A 808 -0.09 -25.18 -16.84
CA ALA A 808 0.52 -26.06 -17.83
C ALA A 808 1.36 -27.19 -17.19
N GLN A 809 2.14 -26.91 -16.14
CA GLN A 809 2.86 -27.95 -15.39
C GLN A 809 1.92 -28.90 -14.63
N LEU A 810 0.79 -28.42 -14.10
CA LEU A 810 -0.20 -29.30 -13.46
C LEU A 810 -0.91 -30.20 -14.49
N MET A 811 -1.18 -29.68 -15.69
CA MET A 811 -1.92 -30.39 -16.75
C MET A 811 -1.07 -31.28 -17.67
N ASP A 812 0.23 -30.99 -17.84
CA ASP A 812 1.12 -31.71 -18.77
C ASP A 812 2.37 -32.23 -18.05
N ARG A 813 2.44 -33.56 -17.93
CA ARG A 813 3.56 -34.29 -17.35
C ARG A 813 4.86 -34.08 -18.12
N GLY A 814 4.82 -34.01 -19.45
CA GLY A 814 6.00 -33.81 -20.28
C GLY A 814 6.65 -32.45 -20.04
N LEU A 815 5.84 -31.40 -19.84
CA LEU A 815 6.33 -30.09 -19.41
C LEU A 815 6.95 -30.13 -18.00
N ARG A 816 6.38 -30.90 -17.05
CA ARG A 816 7.04 -31.13 -15.75
C ARG A 816 8.35 -31.89 -15.89
N GLU A 817 8.39 -32.97 -16.65
CA GLU A 817 9.60 -33.79 -16.83
C GLU A 817 10.73 -32.92 -17.45
N ALA A 818 10.42 -32.11 -18.46
CA ALA A 818 11.35 -31.14 -19.01
C ALA A 818 11.76 -30.03 -18.02
N ALA A 819 10.95 -29.69 -17.01
CA ALA A 819 11.35 -28.81 -15.91
C ALA A 819 12.24 -29.53 -14.88
N ILE A 820 11.91 -30.77 -14.50
CA ILE A 820 12.67 -31.64 -13.61
C ILE A 820 14.08 -31.90 -14.15
N GLU A 821 14.22 -32.16 -15.45
CA GLU A 821 15.52 -32.36 -16.12
C GLU A 821 16.45 -31.14 -16.02
N ARG A 822 15.88 -29.94 -15.95
CA ARG A 822 16.62 -28.66 -15.80
C ARG A 822 16.86 -28.28 -14.34
N ALA A 823 16.21 -28.95 -13.39
CA ALA A 823 16.23 -28.61 -11.97
C ALA A 823 17.37 -29.30 -11.19
N ASN A 824 17.69 -28.82 -9.98
CA ASN A 824 18.80 -29.35 -9.20
C ASN A 824 18.62 -30.84 -8.85
N PRO A 825 19.51 -31.75 -9.31
CA PRO A 825 19.30 -33.18 -9.14
C PRO A 825 19.43 -33.66 -7.68
N LYS A 826 20.09 -32.91 -6.80
CA LYS A 826 20.17 -33.25 -5.36
C LYS A 826 18.85 -32.98 -4.65
N ALA A 827 18.18 -31.86 -4.98
CA ALA A 827 16.85 -31.56 -4.47
C ALA A 827 15.82 -32.57 -5.01
N MET A 828 15.85 -32.85 -6.32
CA MET A 828 14.99 -33.84 -6.96
C MET A 828 15.24 -35.29 -6.56
N ASN A 829 16.18 -35.58 -5.65
CA ASN A 829 16.39 -36.90 -5.04
C ASN A 829 15.94 -36.93 -3.56
N ARG A 830 15.35 -35.83 -3.07
CA ARG A 830 14.84 -35.63 -1.70
C ARG A 830 13.36 -35.24 -1.66
N CYS A 831 12.69 -35.35 -2.82
CA CYS A 831 11.25 -35.17 -3.02
C CYS A 831 10.73 -36.29 -3.94
N ARG A 832 9.42 -36.50 -3.94
CA ARG A 832 8.68 -37.54 -4.66
C ARG A 832 8.15 -37.09 -6.02
N LEU A 833 8.21 -35.80 -6.38
CA LEU A 833 7.67 -35.25 -7.63
C LEU A 833 8.01 -36.04 -8.92
N LYS A 834 9.19 -36.69 -9.00
CA LYS A 834 9.59 -37.58 -10.11
C LYS A 834 8.69 -38.83 -10.28
N GLU A 835 8.04 -39.26 -9.21
CA GLU A 835 7.19 -40.45 -9.14
C GLU A 835 5.71 -40.11 -9.43
N MET A 836 5.40 -38.82 -9.67
CA MET A 836 4.03 -38.31 -9.72
C MET A 836 3.49 -38.24 -11.15
N ASP A 837 2.82 -39.31 -11.54
CA ASP A 837 2.23 -39.50 -12.87
C ASP A 837 0.91 -38.72 -13.10
N ARG A 838 0.31 -38.11 -12.07
CA ARG A 838 -0.99 -37.41 -12.16
C ARG A 838 -0.91 -36.16 -13.04
N GLU A 839 -1.99 -35.89 -13.77
CA GLU A 839 -2.23 -34.64 -14.50
C GLU A 839 -3.59 -34.07 -14.07
N PHE A 840 -3.68 -32.75 -13.99
CA PHE A 840 -4.93 -32.05 -13.66
C PHE A 840 -5.83 -31.96 -14.89
N THR A 841 -7.11 -32.27 -14.70
CA THR A 841 -8.16 -32.01 -15.70
C THR A 841 -8.54 -30.53 -15.74
N LEU A 842 -9.10 -30.06 -16.87
CA LEU A 842 -9.69 -28.71 -16.97
C LEU A 842 -10.71 -28.41 -15.86
N ASN A 843 -11.42 -29.43 -15.37
CA ASN A 843 -12.36 -29.30 -14.27
C ASN A 843 -11.65 -29.08 -12.92
N GLU A 844 -10.57 -29.81 -12.63
CA GLU A 844 -9.76 -29.55 -11.42
C GLU A 844 -9.09 -28.17 -11.48
N ILE A 845 -8.61 -27.74 -12.65
CA ILE A 845 -8.12 -26.37 -12.85
C ILE A 845 -9.22 -25.34 -12.54
N ALA A 846 -10.42 -25.51 -13.11
CA ALA A 846 -11.55 -24.63 -12.83
C ALA A 846 -11.94 -24.62 -11.34
N ILE A 847 -11.79 -25.74 -10.62
CA ILE A 847 -12.00 -25.78 -9.17
C ILE A 847 -10.94 -24.91 -8.47
N ILE A 848 -9.64 -25.21 -8.62
CA ILE A 848 -8.58 -24.53 -7.84
C ILE A 848 -8.40 -23.03 -8.17
N THR A 849 -8.86 -22.57 -9.33
CA THR A 849 -8.71 -21.16 -9.78
C THR A 849 -10.01 -20.33 -9.78
N ARG A 850 -11.18 -20.96 -9.55
CA ARG A 850 -12.49 -20.29 -9.52
C ARG A 850 -13.37 -20.77 -8.37
N ALA A 851 -13.79 -22.03 -8.42
CA ALA A 851 -14.88 -22.51 -7.56
C ALA A 851 -14.44 -22.72 -6.10
N ALA A 852 -13.24 -23.25 -5.88
CA ALA A 852 -12.65 -23.40 -4.54
C ALA A 852 -12.37 -22.04 -3.88
N PRO A 853 -11.61 -21.10 -4.48
CA PRO A 853 -11.36 -19.80 -3.84
C PRO A 853 -12.65 -19.02 -3.61
N ALA A 854 -13.60 -18.98 -4.56
CA ALA A 854 -14.90 -18.35 -4.34
C ALA A 854 -15.66 -18.96 -3.14
N ARG A 855 -15.70 -20.29 -3.02
CA ARG A 855 -16.36 -21.00 -1.91
C ARG A 855 -15.68 -20.74 -0.57
N ILE A 856 -14.34 -20.76 -0.53
CA ILE A 856 -13.55 -20.54 0.70
C ILE A 856 -13.67 -19.09 1.18
N LEU A 857 -13.83 -18.13 0.27
CA LEU A 857 -14.13 -16.73 0.57
C LEU A 857 -15.61 -16.48 0.93
N GLY A 858 -16.51 -17.44 0.69
CA GLY A 858 -17.96 -17.28 0.90
C GLY A 858 -18.67 -16.46 -0.19
N LEU A 859 -18.06 -16.30 -1.37
CA LEU A 859 -18.57 -15.53 -2.49
C LEU A 859 -19.58 -16.34 -3.33
N THR A 860 -20.79 -16.50 -2.80
CA THR A 860 -21.87 -17.35 -3.36
C THR A 860 -22.30 -17.03 -4.79
N ASN A 861 -22.01 -15.82 -5.31
CA ASN A 861 -22.32 -15.42 -6.69
C ASN A 861 -21.11 -15.53 -7.65
N LYS A 862 -19.97 -16.08 -7.19
CA LYS A 862 -18.69 -16.17 -7.91
C LYS A 862 -18.27 -17.60 -8.13
N GLY A 863 -17.41 -17.81 -9.14
CA GLY A 863 -16.78 -19.11 -9.37
C GLY A 863 -17.68 -20.21 -9.94
N HIS A 864 -18.89 -19.88 -10.39
CA HIS A 864 -19.80 -20.78 -11.11
C HIS A 864 -20.53 -20.04 -12.26
N LEU A 865 -21.10 -20.79 -13.20
CA LEU A 865 -21.92 -20.29 -14.31
C LEU A 865 -23.39 -20.73 -14.20
N GLY A 866 -23.86 -20.97 -12.97
CA GLY A 866 -25.26 -21.30 -12.69
C GLY A 866 -26.13 -20.03 -12.60
N PRO A 867 -27.45 -20.14 -12.78
CA PRO A 867 -28.37 -19.02 -12.57
C PRO A 867 -28.16 -18.34 -11.22
N GLY A 868 -28.16 -17.00 -11.20
CA GLY A 868 -27.87 -16.17 -10.03
C GLY A 868 -26.41 -15.67 -9.93
N ALA A 869 -25.46 -16.38 -10.57
CA ALA A 869 -24.07 -15.94 -10.65
C ALA A 869 -23.96 -14.53 -11.23
N ASP A 870 -22.92 -13.79 -10.81
CA ASP A 870 -22.44 -12.65 -11.57
C ASP A 870 -22.05 -13.12 -12.98
N ALA A 871 -22.33 -12.31 -14.00
CA ALA A 871 -21.94 -12.62 -15.38
C ALA A 871 -20.44 -12.34 -15.63
N ASP A 872 -19.60 -12.99 -14.84
CA ASP A 872 -18.15 -13.03 -14.92
C ASP A 872 -17.74 -14.35 -15.60
N VAL A 873 -17.31 -14.28 -16.86
CA VAL A 873 -17.11 -15.45 -17.74
C VAL A 873 -15.79 -15.33 -18.49
N THR A 874 -15.04 -16.42 -18.59
CA THR A 874 -13.83 -16.50 -19.40
C THR A 874 -13.97 -17.60 -20.46
N ILE A 875 -13.63 -17.27 -21.69
CA ILE A 875 -13.67 -18.19 -22.84
C ILE A 875 -12.24 -18.40 -23.34
N TYR A 876 -11.84 -19.65 -23.49
CA TYR A 876 -10.52 -20.08 -23.94
C TYR A 876 -10.64 -20.89 -25.24
N ASN A 877 -9.70 -20.71 -26.17
CA ASN A 877 -9.55 -21.63 -27.30
C ASN A 877 -8.93 -22.95 -26.79
N ASP A 878 -9.57 -24.09 -27.05
CA ASP A 878 -9.03 -25.39 -26.62
C ASP A 878 -7.84 -25.78 -27.49
N THR A 879 -6.63 -25.56 -26.99
CA THR A 879 -5.38 -25.89 -27.67
C THR A 879 -4.53 -26.84 -26.83
N ALA A 880 -3.65 -27.61 -27.49
CA ALA A 880 -2.74 -28.51 -26.79
C ALA A 880 -1.70 -27.76 -25.94
N ASP A 881 -1.31 -26.55 -26.34
CA ASP A 881 -0.45 -25.67 -25.57
C ASP A 881 -1.26 -25.02 -24.42
N ARG A 882 -1.25 -25.68 -23.27
CA ARG A 882 -2.00 -25.23 -22.09
C ARG A 882 -1.47 -23.91 -21.53
N GLU A 883 -0.18 -23.62 -21.70
CA GLU A 883 0.37 -22.33 -21.25
C GLU A 883 -0.15 -21.19 -22.11
N ALA A 884 -0.09 -21.32 -23.44
CA ALA A 884 -0.65 -20.33 -24.36
C ALA A 884 -2.17 -20.19 -24.21
N MET A 885 -2.89 -21.30 -24.02
CA MET A 885 -4.34 -21.32 -23.78
C MET A 885 -4.73 -20.46 -22.58
N PHE A 886 -4.09 -20.63 -21.42
CA PHE A 886 -4.45 -19.89 -20.21
C PHE A 886 -3.83 -18.49 -20.14
N ARG A 887 -2.76 -18.21 -20.89
CA ARG A 887 -2.17 -16.87 -21.01
C ARG A 887 -3.01 -15.93 -21.88
N TRP A 888 -3.67 -16.45 -22.91
CA TRP A 888 -4.45 -15.67 -23.86
C TRP A 888 -5.89 -16.20 -23.99
N PRO A 889 -6.81 -15.82 -23.08
CA PRO A 889 -8.23 -16.05 -23.24
C PRO A 889 -8.73 -15.43 -24.55
N GLN A 890 -9.60 -16.16 -25.23
CA GLN A 890 -10.32 -15.65 -26.40
C GLN A 890 -11.24 -14.50 -26.05
N MET A 891 -11.86 -14.54 -24.87
CA MET A 891 -12.79 -13.52 -24.41
C MET A 891 -12.91 -13.53 -22.89
N VAL A 892 -13.07 -12.34 -22.29
CA VAL A 892 -13.37 -12.17 -20.87
C VAL A 892 -14.56 -11.23 -20.74
N ILE A 893 -15.56 -11.66 -19.97
CA ILE A 893 -16.80 -10.95 -19.68
C ILE A 893 -16.84 -10.66 -18.18
N LYS A 894 -17.21 -9.43 -17.79
CA LYS A 894 -17.32 -8.98 -16.40
C LYS A 894 -18.63 -8.27 -16.19
N GLY A 895 -19.48 -8.77 -15.29
CA GLY A 895 -20.82 -8.21 -15.09
C GLY A 895 -21.65 -8.13 -16.38
N GLY A 896 -21.42 -9.04 -17.33
CA GLY A 896 -22.11 -9.11 -18.62
C GLY A 896 -21.50 -8.26 -19.75
N GLU A 897 -20.57 -7.34 -19.45
CA GLU A 897 -19.85 -6.56 -20.46
C GLU A 897 -18.56 -7.27 -20.89
N ILE A 898 -18.23 -7.22 -22.18
CA ILE A 898 -16.99 -7.80 -22.70
C ILE A 898 -15.83 -6.85 -22.41
N LEU A 899 -14.82 -7.37 -21.73
CA LEU A 899 -13.59 -6.66 -21.38
C LEU A 899 -12.42 -7.00 -22.29
N VAL A 900 -12.28 -8.27 -22.65
CA VAL A 900 -11.20 -8.79 -23.51
C VAL A 900 -11.84 -9.54 -24.67
N GLU A 901 -11.34 -9.33 -25.88
CA GLU A 901 -11.72 -10.05 -27.10
C GLU A 901 -10.43 -10.28 -27.93
N ASP A 902 -10.18 -11.52 -28.38
CA ASP A 902 -8.97 -11.93 -29.13
C ASP A 902 -7.62 -11.64 -28.41
N GLY A 903 -7.63 -11.57 -27.08
CA GLY A 903 -6.45 -11.27 -26.25
C GLY A 903 -6.14 -9.78 -26.07
N GLU A 904 -6.92 -8.89 -26.68
CA GLU A 904 -6.82 -7.44 -26.50
C GLU A 904 -7.84 -6.93 -25.49
N LEU A 905 -7.45 -5.93 -24.68
CA LEU A 905 -8.35 -5.30 -23.72
C LEU A 905 -9.25 -4.26 -24.42
N CYS A 906 -10.51 -4.61 -24.65
CA CYS A 906 -11.51 -3.75 -25.28
C CYS A 906 -12.08 -2.68 -24.33
N ARG A 907 -12.17 -2.98 -23.02
CA ARG A 907 -12.74 -2.08 -22.01
C ARG A 907 -12.09 -2.23 -20.65
N SER A 908 -11.97 -1.11 -19.95
CA SER A 908 -11.60 -1.03 -18.54
C SER A 908 -12.76 -0.40 -17.77
N GLN A 909 -13.31 -1.12 -16.78
CA GLN A 909 -14.40 -0.65 -15.91
C GLN A 909 -14.04 -0.90 -14.46
N ALA A 910 -14.47 -0.06 -13.52
CA ALA A 910 -14.27 -0.32 -12.10
C ALA A 910 -15.11 -1.52 -11.63
N GLY A 911 -14.52 -2.47 -10.90
CA GLY A 911 -15.28 -3.46 -10.13
C GLY A 911 -15.74 -2.92 -8.78
N ARG A 912 -16.30 -3.78 -7.93
CA ARG A 912 -16.76 -3.50 -6.56
C ARG A 912 -15.67 -3.78 -5.51
N THR A 913 -15.84 -3.19 -4.33
CA THR A 913 -15.01 -3.45 -3.15
C THR A 913 -15.78 -4.31 -2.15
N LEU A 914 -15.34 -5.55 -1.93
CA LEU A 914 -15.99 -6.56 -1.10
C LEU A 914 -15.67 -6.33 0.38
N VAL A 915 -16.68 -6.15 1.23
CA VAL A 915 -16.50 -5.83 2.65
C VAL A 915 -17.40 -6.66 3.57
N VAL A 916 -16.98 -6.84 4.82
CA VAL A 916 -17.84 -7.30 5.93
C VAL A 916 -18.20 -6.15 6.85
N GLU A 917 -19.40 -6.18 7.39
CA GLU A 917 -19.91 -5.18 8.34
C GLU A 917 -20.55 -5.89 9.53
N PRO A 918 -19.72 -6.47 10.44
CA PRO A 918 -20.21 -7.08 11.67
C PRO A 918 -20.73 -6.00 12.64
N SER A 919 -21.76 -6.34 13.41
CA SER A 919 -22.26 -5.49 14.50
C SER A 919 -21.24 -5.41 15.64
N HIS A 920 -21.04 -4.21 16.18
CA HIS A 920 -20.18 -3.92 17.33
C HIS A 920 -20.92 -3.04 18.34
N ASP A 921 -20.34 -2.88 19.54
CA ASP A 921 -20.85 -2.04 20.62
C ASP A 921 -20.12 -0.68 20.65
N ASP A 922 -20.79 0.38 21.09
CA ASP A 922 -20.21 1.70 21.34
C ASP A 922 -19.03 1.61 22.32
N ASP A 923 -19.05 0.67 23.27
CA ASP A 923 -17.95 0.45 24.22
C ASP A 923 -16.66 -0.03 23.55
N ALA A 924 -16.73 -0.72 22.41
CA ALA A 924 -15.57 -1.09 21.62
C ALA A 924 -14.92 0.14 20.96
N GLU A 925 -15.71 1.01 20.31
CA GLU A 925 -15.18 2.29 19.78
C GLU A 925 -14.57 3.12 20.92
N ARG A 926 -15.29 3.24 22.03
CA ARG A 926 -14.88 4.01 23.20
C ARG A 926 -13.53 3.53 23.75
N TYR A 927 -13.33 2.21 23.84
CA TYR A 927 -12.07 1.63 24.28
C TYR A 927 -10.94 1.90 23.29
N VAL A 928 -11.14 1.65 21.99
CA VAL A 928 -10.12 1.88 20.95
C VAL A 928 -9.69 3.34 20.94
N ARG A 929 -10.64 4.28 21.04
CA ARG A 929 -10.33 5.71 21.12
C ARG A 929 -9.53 6.08 22.37
N GLN A 930 -9.91 5.58 23.55
CA GLN A 930 -9.16 5.85 24.80
C GLN A 930 -7.75 5.24 24.81
N TRP A 931 -7.58 4.04 24.26
CA TRP A 931 -6.27 3.41 24.10
C TRP A 931 -5.41 4.19 23.11
N ASN A 932 -5.99 4.59 21.97
CA ASN A 932 -5.30 5.32 20.93
C ASN A 932 -4.96 6.78 21.34
N GLU A 933 -5.76 7.45 22.17
CA GLU A 933 -5.39 8.76 22.73
C GLU A 933 -4.06 8.72 23.51
N ARG A 934 -3.73 7.57 24.12
CA ARG A 934 -2.47 7.33 24.83
C ARG A 934 -1.35 6.93 23.87
N HIS A 935 -1.60 6.02 22.93
CA HIS A 935 -0.54 5.34 22.16
C HIS A 935 -0.45 5.73 20.68
N GLY A 936 -1.57 6.05 20.03
CA GLY A 936 -1.63 6.35 18.59
C GLY A 936 -1.36 7.81 18.22
N THR A 937 -1.41 8.12 16.92
CA THR A 937 -1.05 9.46 16.38
C THR A 937 -2.11 10.12 15.51
N PHE A 938 -3.26 9.50 15.33
CA PHE A 938 -4.44 9.99 14.59
C PHE A 938 -5.72 9.39 15.20
N ASP A 939 -6.90 9.99 15.00
CA ASP A 939 -8.16 9.39 15.47
C ASP A 939 -8.44 8.06 14.75
N PRO A 940 -8.73 6.95 15.46
CA PRO A 940 -9.04 5.66 14.82
C PRO A 940 -10.18 5.75 13.81
N ARG A 941 -11.08 6.73 13.93
CA ARG A 941 -12.15 6.94 12.95
C ARG A 941 -11.63 7.36 11.56
N GLN A 942 -10.40 7.87 11.44
CA GLN A 942 -9.76 8.20 10.16
C GLN A 942 -9.45 6.96 9.29
N MET A 943 -9.49 5.75 9.87
CA MET A 943 -9.44 4.47 9.14
C MET A 943 -10.70 4.22 8.28
N ALA A 944 -11.73 5.06 8.40
CA ALA A 944 -12.98 4.97 7.64
C ALA A 944 -12.76 4.91 6.12
N VAL A 945 -13.57 4.10 5.45
CA VAL A 945 -13.77 4.23 3.99
C VAL A 945 -14.34 5.62 3.68
N GLY A 946 -13.59 6.41 2.92
CA GLY A 946 -13.97 7.75 2.49
C GLY A 946 -15.28 7.76 1.72
N GLN A 947 -16.11 8.78 1.92
CA GLN A 947 -17.51 8.79 1.43
C GLN A 947 -17.61 8.61 -0.09
N GLY A 948 -16.71 9.23 -0.87
CA GLY A 948 -16.66 9.11 -2.32
C GLY A 948 -16.34 7.71 -2.84
N LEU A 949 -15.85 6.80 -1.99
CA LEU A 949 -15.58 5.40 -2.31
C LEU A 949 -16.70 4.45 -1.83
N ARG A 950 -17.59 4.90 -0.93
CA ARG A 950 -18.64 4.06 -0.32
C ARG A 950 -19.64 3.48 -1.33
N SER A 951 -19.86 4.16 -2.46
CA SER A 951 -20.71 3.68 -3.55
C SER A 951 -20.15 2.44 -4.27
N SER A 952 -18.85 2.15 -4.12
CA SER A 952 -18.22 0.94 -4.67
C SER A 952 -18.33 -0.29 -3.77
N LEU A 953 -18.76 -0.12 -2.51
CA LEU A 953 -18.77 -1.21 -1.52
C LEU A 953 -19.90 -2.20 -1.78
N GLU A 954 -19.56 -3.49 -1.74
CA GLU A 954 -20.51 -4.60 -1.73
C GLU A 954 -20.37 -5.36 -0.41
N LYS A 955 -21.42 -5.29 0.43
CA LYS A 955 -21.48 -6.02 1.69
C LYS A 955 -21.66 -7.51 1.43
N ILE A 956 -20.69 -8.30 1.87
CA ILE A 956 -20.75 -9.76 1.87
C ILE A 956 -21.14 -10.25 3.28
N THR A 957 -22.12 -11.14 3.33
CA THR A 957 -22.57 -11.84 4.55
C THR A 957 -22.43 -13.33 4.34
N GLN A 958 -22.13 -14.09 5.39
CA GLN A 958 -22.13 -15.55 5.31
C GLN A 958 -23.47 -16.07 4.77
N GLY A 959 -23.41 -16.86 3.70
CA GLY A 959 -24.60 -17.51 3.14
C GLY A 959 -25.20 -18.51 4.14
N LYS A 960 -26.53 -18.65 4.12
CA LYS A 960 -27.20 -19.75 4.82
C LYS A 960 -27.09 -21.03 3.99
N GLU A 961 -26.01 -21.78 4.18
CA GLU A 961 -25.87 -23.19 3.76
C GLU A 961 -25.82 -24.12 4.98
#